data_AF-S7VEU7-F1
#
_entry.id   AF-S7VEU7-F1
#
_cell.length_a   1.000
_cell.length_b   1.000
_cell.length_c   1.000
_cell.angle_alpha   90.00
_cell.angle_beta   90.00
_cell.angle_gamma   90.00
#
_symmetry.space_group_name_H-M   'P 1'
#
loop_
_entity.id
_entity.type
_entity.pdbx_description
1 polymer ?
#
loop_
_entity_poly.entity_id
_entity_poly.type
_entity_poly.pdbx_seq_one_letter_code
_entity_poly.pdbx_strand_id
1 'polypeptide(L)'
;MSSDFEEFEEIDEEQLPVAKNKLHNWTHFAGLYAAEHVAATEFVIGATFVALGAKTMDIVLGLLIGNVLAVLSWTFITSPIAVDTRLSLYTYLNKIAGDSMTKLYNWANVIIFSVISAAMITVSATAVRFAFDIPAQLNWYPTNPWFVLIVFAVGIVVVSIALYGFNAVSEFSSICAPWLFVMFTSGAMVLLPALSLDVLGKTLPAGWDDFISLGNQSIWTGFDSNGEPGIGLVEVIGFAWAANTITHFGLIDMALLRFAKKKSYGLATSTGMMFGHYVAWIAAGIMGAGAAVILGKSIVELDPGDVAYYALGWSGFVIVIVAGWTTAITNLYRAGLAAQAIFYNHSRKKTTIVVGLVTIVIACFPFVFSQILPLLTYAGLLVVPVGAIVFAEHQIFPRIGYTRYWLSYRQLAFSTPAVASWGLGLVFGFGLNALDVMSFFYLFVPTWVFTILVYTLLAARYGAKQKYPEAELKEKLRNENIKKFQEQKGKFEVPHSTDNSTFSSVLRVTGIVALLITLVLACIVLFGSSDESLYLANREVFYRYAFICTVLYFVVAYWALLRGKQKNKIEMKNIIALNQNNLTNIAKQIPCPTYPRNELTVGMVHVGVGGFHRAHQAYYTNMLLEKFNVRDWAICGIGLRKGDQKIHNVLNEQEGLYTLIVKHPDGKIEPQIMGAIIDFRLGVDSPKPVIQRMAHPDTKIVSLTITEGGYNFNPSTGDFDFENQDIQHELKNPDSPKTIYGFLTAALKKRRDSGLPAFTIMSCDNIQHNGDVARNMLLSFAKRQDEELANWIEKEVCFPNSMVDRITPVTTQSDIDYLEKTFGLQDEWPVTCEPFIQWVVEDNFSNGRPEFEKVGVQFVSDVKPYEKMKLRLLNAGHSVLGILGAIHGHPTINACMEDETFVTYLRAFMDEEATPTLDKLEGIDLNVYKDSLLERFANPNIKDSVSRICSESSAKLPKFLIATLQENLDSGGSIQFATLVIAAWCYYSDKGMDKNGQPIEIIDAMAAELQQAARQTKTDTLAFIKQKSLFGDLGQNERFTKLYTEFVQQIYKDGSIKNQMQTMI
;
A
#
# COMPACT_ATOMS: atom_id res chain seq x y z
N MET A 1 -12.02 -6.31 -14.93
CA MET A 1 -12.98 -5.72 -13.96
C MET A 1 -13.64 -4.49 -14.59
N SER A 2 -14.77 -3.94 -14.12
CA SER A 2 -15.41 -2.76 -14.76
C SER A 2 -14.63 -1.47 -14.46
N SER A 3 -14.73 -0.48 -15.35
CA SER A 3 -14.13 0.87 -15.25
C SER A 3 -14.63 1.71 -14.06
N ASP A 4 -15.48 1.15 -13.21
CA ASP A 4 -16.16 1.90 -12.14
C ASP A 4 -15.28 2.12 -10.89
N PHE A 5 -14.08 1.53 -10.85
CA PHE A 5 -13.26 1.45 -9.63
C PHE A 5 -11.78 1.81 -9.79
N GLU A 6 -11.34 2.33 -10.95
CA GLU A 6 -9.94 2.77 -11.15
C GLU A 6 -9.49 3.76 -10.05
N GLU A 7 -10.39 4.65 -9.62
CA GLU A 7 -10.14 5.59 -8.52
C GLU A 7 -9.78 4.90 -7.18
N PHE A 8 -10.12 3.62 -6.99
CA PHE A 8 -9.81 2.85 -5.79
C PHE A 8 -8.61 1.92 -5.93
N GLU A 9 -8.12 1.66 -7.15
CA GLU A 9 -6.95 0.81 -7.38
C GLU A 9 -5.64 1.51 -7.01
N GLU A 10 -5.58 2.84 -7.17
CA GLU A 10 -4.42 3.66 -6.81
C GLU A 10 -4.38 4.07 -5.32
N ILE A 11 -5.50 3.92 -4.60
CA ILE A 11 -5.60 4.26 -3.18
C ILE A 11 -5.05 3.11 -2.33
N ASP A 12 -4.17 3.45 -1.39
CA ASP A 12 -3.67 2.49 -0.39
C ASP A 12 -4.85 1.83 0.35
N GLU A 13 -4.84 0.50 0.41
CA GLU A 13 -5.89 -0.29 1.02
C GLU A 13 -6.19 0.12 2.46
N GLU A 14 -5.20 0.62 3.22
CA GLU A 14 -5.42 1.09 4.60
C GLU A 14 -6.28 2.35 4.71
N GLN A 15 -6.41 3.12 3.62
CA GLN A 15 -7.25 4.32 3.53
C GLN A 15 -8.70 4.01 3.16
N LEU A 16 -8.97 2.80 2.67
CA LEU A 16 -10.32 2.34 2.38
C LEU A 16 -10.95 1.69 3.64
N PRO A 17 -12.29 1.76 3.77
CA PRO A 17 -13.05 0.91 4.69
C PRO A 17 -12.64 -0.55 4.57
N VAL A 18 -12.41 -1.26 5.67
CA VAL A 18 -12.05 -2.69 5.62
C VAL A 18 -13.10 -3.54 4.88
N ALA A 19 -12.64 -4.32 3.90
CA ALA A 19 -13.46 -5.22 3.12
C ALA A 19 -14.08 -6.35 3.96
N LYS A 20 -15.30 -6.77 3.62
CA LYS A 20 -16.07 -7.79 4.38
C LYS A 20 -15.35 -9.14 4.51
N ASN A 21 -14.64 -9.56 3.47
CA ASN A 21 -13.91 -10.82 3.42
C ASN A 21 -12.62 -10.79 4.27
N LYS A 22 -12.16 -9.59 4.68
CA LYS A 22 -11.00 -9.39 5.58
C LYS A 22 -11.40 -9.25 7.05
N LEU A 23 -12.69 -9.38 7.39
CA LEU A 23 -13.15 -9.27 8.77
C LEU A 23 -12.84 -10.53 9.59
N HIS A 24 -12.33 -10.34 10.81
CA HIS A 24 -11.95 -11.43 11.71
C HIS A 24 -13.07 -11.82 12.69
N ASN A 25 -13.00 -13.07 13.18
CA ASN A 25 -13.90 -13.59 14.21
C ASN A 25 -13.48 -13.11 15.61
N TRP A 26 -14.39 -13.19 16.59
CA TRP A 26 -14.14 -12.76 17.97
C TRP A 26 -12.91 -13.43 18.62
N THR A 27 -12.61 -14.67 18.26
CA THR A 27 -11.46 -15.42 18.78
C THR A 27 -10.12 -14.78 18.42
N HIS A 28 -10.03 -14.14 17.25
CA HIS A 28 -8.85 -13.39 16.84
C HIS A 28 -8.60 -12.21 17.79
N PHE A 29 -9.65 -11.44 18.10
CA PHE A 29 -9.57 -10.31 19.03
C PHE A 29 -9.30 -10.76 20.46
N ALA A 30 -9.92 -11.85 20.91
CA ALA A 30 -9.65 -12.45 22.21
C ALA A 30 -8.16 -12.84 22.35
N GLY A 31 -7.60 -13.50 21.35
CA GLY A 31 -6.16 -13.81 21.35
C GLY A 31 -5.27 -12.57 21.34
N LEU A 32 -5.62 -11.57 20.53
CA LEU A 32 -4.86 -10.33 20.40
C LEU A 32 -4.84 -9.52 21.71
N TYR A 33 -6.00 -9.29 22.32
CA TYR A 33 -6.10 -8.52 23.56
C TYR A 33 -5.53 -9.27 24.76
N ALA A 34 -5.67 -10.60 24.81
CA ALA A 34 -4.97 -11.40 25.81
C ALA A 34 -3.45 -11.23 25.69
N ALA A 35 -2.91 -11.21 24.46
CA ALA A 35 -1.48 -11.10 24.27
C ALA A 35 -0.89 -9.69 24.45
N GLU A 36 -1.69 -8.64 24.24
CA GLU A 36 -1.26 -7.25 24.45
C GLU A 36 -1.26 -6.85 25.93
N HIS A 37 -2.21 -7.37 26.71
CA HIS A 37 -2.45 -6.94 28.10
C HIS A 37 -2.09 -7.99 29.15
N VAL A 38 -1.72 -9.22 28.77
CA VAL A 38 -1.00 -10.13 29.65
C VAL A 38 0.48 -9.96 29.32
N ALA A 39 1.14 -9.05 30.01
CA ALA A 39 2.43 -8.48 29.61
C ALA A 39 3.41 -8.39 30.79
N ALA A 40 4.57 -7.76 30.56
CA ALA A 40 5.54 -7.52 31.63
C ALA A 40 5.14 -6.33 32.53
N THR A 41 4.24 -5.46 32.07
CA THR A 41 3.69 -4.35 32.86
C THR A 41 3.05 -4.83 34.17
N GLU A 42 2.54 -6.05 34.18
CA GLU A 42 1.83 -6.67 35.29
C GLU A 42 2.73 -6.83 36.52
N PHE A 43 4.01 -7.20 36.31
CA PHE A 43 5.00 -7.30 37.39
C PHE A 43 5.29 -5.94 38.04
N VAL A 44 5.29 -4.87 37.24
CA VAL A 44 5.57 -3.51 37.73
C VAL A 44 4.33 -2.92 38.43
N ILE A 45 3.15 -3.06 37.81
CA ILE A 45 1.92 -2.47 38.32
C ILE A 45 1.43 -3.20 39.58
N GLY A 46 1.54 -4.53 39.62
CA GLY A 46 1.18 -5.30 40.82
C GLY A 46 1.97 -4.88 42.05
N ALA A 47 3.29 -4.69 41.90
CA ALA A 47 4.16 -4.18 42.96
C ALA A 47 3.88 -2.70 43.28
N THR A 48 3.55 -1.89 42.28
CA THR A 48 3.16 -0.48 42.48
C THR A 48 1.96 -0.34 43.41
N PHE A 49 0.94 -1.21 43.31
CA PHE A 49 -0.21 -1.18 44.22
C PHE A 49 0.13 -1.48 45.68
N VAL A 50 1.14 -2.33 45.89
CA VAL A 50 1.70 -2.57 47.23
C VAL A 50 2.43 -1.32 47.71
N ALA A 51 3.29 -0.73 46.87
CA ALA A 51 4.07 0.46 47.22
C ALA A 51 3.20 1.71 47.47
N LEU A 52 2.06 1.82 46.77
CA LEU A 52 1.07 2.88 46.97
C LEU A 52 0.16 2.64 48.19
N GLY A 53 0.35 1.54 48.92
CA GLY A 53 -0.36 1.25 50.16
C GLY A 53 -1.85 0.98 49.99
N ALA A 54 -2.27 0.33 48.91
CA ALA A 54 -3.67 -0.10 48.79
C ALA A 54 -4.02 -1.15 49.86
N LYS A 55 -5.32 -1.33 50.18
CA LYS A 55 -5.79 -2.47 50.99
C LYS A 55 -6.27 -3.62 50.12
N THR A 56 -6.32 -4.82 50.70
CA THR A 56 -6.74 -6.04 49.98
C THR A 56 -8.10 -5.90 49.30
N MET A 57 -9.10 -5.39 50.02
CA MET A 57 -10.45 -5.22 49.46
C MET A 57 -10.54 -4.08 48.44
N ASP A 58 -9.71 -3.05 48.58
CA ASP A 58 -9.63 -1.95 47.61
C ASP A 58 -9.07 -2.48 46.28
N ILE A 59 -8.10 -3.39 46.33
CA ILE A 59 -7.56 -4.08 45.15
C ILE A 59 -8.58 -5.03 44.52
N VAL A 60 -9.15 -5.95 45.30
CA VAL A 60 -10.08 -6.96 44.77
C VAL A 60 -11.32 -6.31 44.15
N LEU A 61 -11.95 -5.34 44.83
CA LEU A 61 -13.15 -4.68 44.30
C LEU A 61 -12.79 -3.59 43.29
N GLY A 62 -11.76 -2.79 43.56
CA GLY A 62 -11.41 -1.65 42.74
C GLY A 62 -10.91 -2.07 41.36
N LEU A 63 -10.04 -3.08 41.28
CA LEU A 63 -9.59 -3.61 40.00
C LEU A 63 -10.73 -4.28 39.24
N LEU A 64 -11.64 -4.99 39.91
CA LEU A 64 -12.80 -5.61 39.27
C LEU A 64 -13.69 -4.54 38.60
N ILE A 65 -14.07 -3.51 39.35
CA ILE A 65 -14.96 -2.44 38.87
C ILE A 65 -14.25 -1.64 37.77
N GLY A 66 -13.01 -1.20 37.98
CA GLY A 66 -12.29 -0.37 37.01
C GLY A 66 -12.01 -1.10 35.70
N ASN A 67 -11.64 -2.38 35.74
CA ASN A 67 -11.45 -3.18 34.53
C ASN A 67 -12.76 -3.45 33.80
N VAL A 68 -13.87 -3.67 34.51
CA VAL A 68 -15.20 -3.74 33.88
C VAL A 68 -15.54 -2.42 33.19
N LEU A 69 -15.32 -1.27 33.85
CA LEU A 69 -15.54 0.05 33.24
C LEU A 69 -14.69 0.26 31.97
N ALA A 70 -13.44 -0.23 31.96
CA ALA A 70 -12.60 -0.20 30.77
C ALA A 70 -13.18 -1.07 29.64
N VAL A 71 -13.54 -2.34 29.92
CA VAL A 71 -14.19 -3.21 28.91
C VAL A 71 -15.46 -2.58 28.34
N LEU A 72 -16.26 -1.93 29.20
CA LEU A 72 -17.46 -1.22 28.79
C LEU A 72 -17.14 0.02 27.95
N SER A 73 -16.08 0.79 28.25
CA SER A 73 -15.69 1.94 27.41
C SER A 73 -15.25 1.47 26.02
N TRP A 74 -14.45 0.41 25.88
CA TRP A 74 -14.19 -0.18 24.54
C TRP A 74 -15.47 -0.61 23.84
N THR A 75 -16.39 -1.27 24.57
CA THR A 75 -17.60 -1.86 24.00
C THR A 75 -18.61 -0.81 23.54
N PHE A 76 -18.73 0.30 24.26
CA PHE A 76 -19.74 1.33 24.00
C PHE A 76 -19.20 2.59 23.32
N ILE A 77 -17.89 2.85 23.38
CA ILE A 77 -17.26 4.04 22.78
C ILE A 77 -16.48 3.62 21.53
N THR A 78 -15.45 2.79 21.68
CA THR A 78 -14.48 2.52 20.60
C THR A 78 -14.99 1.57 19.53
N SER A 79 -15.48 0.39 19.93
CA SER A 79 -15.94 -0.66 19.03
C SER A 79 -17.07 -0.22 18.10
N PRO A 80 -18.11 0.53 18.56
CA PRO A 80 -19.15 1.03 17.68
C PRO A 80 -18.62 1.92 16.56
N ILE A 81 -17.73 2.87 16.89
CA ILE A 81 -17.15 3.80 15.91
C ILE A 81 -16.26 3.03 14.92
N ALA A 82 -15.43 2.11 15.41
CA ALA A 82 -14.56 1.29 14.56
C ALA A 82 -15.35 0.42 13.57
N VAL A 83 -16.43 -0.20 14.06
CA VAL A 83 -17.30 -1.10 13.27
C VAL A 83 -18.16 -0.35 12.27
N ASP A 84 -18.66 0.84 12.63
CA ASP A 84 -19.51 1.63 11.75
C ASP A 84 -18.71 2.31 10.63
N THR A 85 -17.47 2.73 10.93
CA THR A 85 -16.63 3.45 9.96
C THR A 85 -15.75 2.54 9.13
N ARG A 86 -15.26 1.44 9.72
CA ARG A 86 -14.24 0.54 9.13
C ARG A 86 -12.94 1.25 8.74
N LEU A 87 -12.71 2.45 9.26
CA LEU A 87 -11.51 3.25 9.01
C LEU A 87 -10.55 3.15 10.20
N SER A 88 -9.26 3.37 9.94
CA SER A 88 -8.31 3.64 11.03
C SER A 88 -8.66 4.99 11.69
N LEU A 89 -8.20 5.19 12.93
CA LEU A 89 -8.34 6.49 13.58
C LEU A 89 -7.65 7.60 12.77
N TYR A 90 -6.50 7.31 12.15
CA TYR A 90 -5.79 8.23 11.26
C TYR A 90 -6.68 8.70 10.10
N THR A 91 -7.24 7.77 9.32
CA THR A 91 -8.05 8.09 8.14
C THR A 91 -9.34 8.80 8.54
N TYR A 92 -9.95 8.37 9.66
CA TYR A 92 -11.14 9.03 10.19
C TYR A 92 -10.85 10.45 10.66
N LEU A 93 -9.74 10.65 11.40
CA LEU A 93 -9.32 11.94 11.92
C LEU A 93 -8.98 12.91 10.79
N ASN A 94 -8.31 12.46 9.73
CA ASN A 94 -8.06 13.31 8.56
C ASN A 94 -9.38 13.81 7.96
N LYS A 95 -10.38 12.93 7.85
CA LYS A 95 -11.69 13.30 7.30
C LYS A 95 -12.46 14.32 8.15
N ILE A 96 -12.30 14.32 9.48
CA ILE A 96 -13.04 15.24 10.38
C ILE A 96 -12.24 16.46 10.86
N ALA A 97 -10.91 16.43 10.75
CA ALA A 97 -10.01 17.43 11.32
C ALA A 97 -8.88 17.90 10.38
N GLY A 98 -8.67 17.24 9.24
CA GLY A 98 -7.64 17.58 8.25
C GLY A 98 -6.23 17.10 8.61
N ASP A 99 -5.27 17.40 7.72
CA ASP A 99 -3.89 16.88 7.79
C ASP A 99 -3.12 17.37 9.02
N SER A 100 -3.37 18.60 9.46
CA SER A 100 -2.66 19.22 10.59
C SER A 100 -2.92 18.51 11.92
N MET A 101 -4.18 18.19 12.22
CA MET A 101 -4.54 17.46 13.44
C MET A 101 -3.99 16.03 13.40
N THR A 102 -4.02 15.44 12.21
CA THR A 102 -3.55 14.08 11.96
C THR A 102 -2.03 13.94 12.19
N LYS A 103 -1.23 14.90 11.70
CA LYS A 103 0.23 14.94 11.95
C LYS A 103 0.56 15.08 13.44
N LEU A 104 -0.15 15.97 14.14
CA LEU A 104 0.05 16.20 15.58
C LEU A 104 -0.21 14.93 16.39
N TYR A 105 -1.32 14.26 16.10
CA TYR A 105 -1.69 13.00 16.72
C TYR A 105 -0.65 11.89 16.46
N ASN A 106 -0.18 11.74 15.22
CA ASN A 106 0.84 10.74 14.90
C ASN A 106 2.16 11.00 15.65
N TRP A 107 2.58 12.26 15.79
CA TRP A 107 3.79 12.58 16.57
C TRP A 107 3.65 12.20 18.04
N ALA A 108 2.50 12.49 18.65
CA ALA A 108 2.21 12.06 20.01
C ALA A 108 2.31 10.53 20.14
N ASN A 109 1.73 9.77 19.21
CA ASN A 109 1.79 8.31 19.22
C ASN A 109 3.21 7.76 19.04
N VAL A 110 4.04 8.34 18.16
CA VAL A 110 5.44 7.92 18.01
C VAL A 110 6.15 8.00 19.36
N ILE A 111 5.97 9.09 20.09
CA ILE A 111 6.60 9.30 21.40
C ILE A 111 6.04 8.30 22.43
N ILE A 112 4.71 8.25 22.59
CA ILE A 112 4.03 7.40 23.58
C ILE A 112 4.44 5.94 23.41
N PHE A 113 4.31 5.40 22.20
CA PHE A 113 4.60 3.99 21.96
C PHE A 113 6.08 3.66 22.01
N SER A 114 6.96 4.60 21.66
CA SER A 114 8.40 4.42 21.85
C SER A 114 8.78 4.34 23.33
N VAL A 115 8.16 5.16 24.18
CA VAL A 115 8.40 5.15 25.63
C VAL A 115 7.87 3.86 26.27
N ILE A 116 6.65 3.43 25.91
CA ILE A 116 6.08 2.16 26.40
C ILE A 116 6.96 0.98 25.95
N SER A 117 7.38 0.96 24.68
CA SER A 117 8.26 -0.09 24.16
C SER A 117 9.62 -0.10 24.87
N ALA A 118 10.20 1.08 25.11
CA ALA A 118 11.45 1.23 25.84
C ALA A 118 11.35 0.67 27.26
N ALA A 119 10.29 1.03 28.00
CA ALA A 119 10.05 0.51 29.35
C ALA A 119 10.03 -1.04 29.36
N MET A 120 9.37 -1.65 28.36
CA MET A 120 9.27 -3.11 28.27
C MET A 120 10.56 -3.81 27.87
N ILE A 121 11.41 -3.14 27.07
CA ILE A 121 12.79 -3.60 26.81
C ILE A 121 13.59 -3.56 28.11
N THR A 122 13.48 -2.49 28.90
CA THR A 122 14.18 -2.37 30.19
C THR A 122 13.71 -3.43 31.18
N VAL A 123 12.40 -3.71 31.27
CA VAL A 123 11.87 -4.80 32.12
C VAL A 123 12.37 -6.17 31.64
N SER A 124 12.42 -6.42 30.34
CA SER A 124 13.00 -7.67 29.82
C SER A 124 14.48 -7.82 30.20
N ALA A 125 15.22 -6.71 30.22
CA ALA A 125 16.63 -6.69 30.62
C ALA A 125 16.84 -6.99 32.12
N THR A 126 15.83 -6.77 32.99
CA THR A 126 15.97 -7.09 34.42
C THR A 126 16.11 -8.59 34.69
N ALA A 127 15.44 -9.44 33.90
CA ALA A 127 15.61 -10.90 34.00
C ALA A 127 16.97 -11.36 33.47
N VAL A 128 17.45 -10.76 32.38
CA VAL A 128 18.76 -11.13 31.80
C VAL A 128 19.90 -10.71 32.72
N ARG A 129 19.84 -9.52 33.35
CA ARG A 129 20.87 -9.09 34.31
C ARG A 129 21.03 -10.08 35.47
N PHE A 130 19.93 -10.69 35.92
CA PHE A 130 19.92 -11.60 37.05
C PHE A 130 20.70 -12.88 36.70
N ALA A 131 20.49 -13.40 35.49
CA ALA A 131 21.21 -14.57 34.99
C ALA A 131 22.74 -14.36 34.90
N PHE A 132 23.19 -13.11 34.87
CA PHE A 132 24.61 -12.73 34.85
C PHE A 132 25.11 -12.13 36.18
N ASP A 133 24.34 -12.27 37.27
CA ASP A 133 24.68 -11.76 38.61
C ASP A 133 24.99 -10.25 38.64
N ILE A 134 24.28 -9.48 37.80
CA ILE A 134 24.41 -8.02 37.73
C ILE A 134 23.42 -7.38 38.73
N PRO A 135 23.85 -6.41 39.57
CA PRO A 135 22.97 -5.75 40.54
C PRO A 135 21.76 -5.05 39.92
N ALA A 136 20.65 -5.03 40.66
CA ALA A 136 19.44 -4.31 40.27
C ALA A 136 19.70 -2.82 39.99
N GLN A 137 19.05 -2.29 38.96
CA GLN A 137 19.26 -0.92 38.48
C GLN A 137 18.06 -0.04 38.88
N LEU A 138 18.07 0.44 40.13
CA LEU A 138 16.95 1.19 40.71
C LEU A 138 17.08 2.72 40.56
N ASN A 139 18.22 3.22 40.09
CA ASN A 139 18.46 4.65 39.88
C ASN A 139 17.82 5.14 38.56
N TRP A 140 17.68 6.46 38.41
CA TRP A 140 17.14 7.05 37.18
C TRP A 140 18.00 6.79 35.94
N TYR A 141 19.30 6.61 36.13
CA TYR A 141 20.29 6.31 35.09
C TYR A 141 20.96 4.95 35.37
N PRO A 142 21.48 4.26 34.34
CA PRO A 142 22.15 2.98 34.54
C PRO A 142 23.45 3.19 35.34
N THR A 143 23.68 2.37 36.36
CA THR A 143 24.91 2.37 37.16
C THR A 143 25.90 1.30 36.73
N ASN A 144 25.48 0.38 35.84
CA ASN A 144 26.33 -0.70 35.35
C ASN A 144 26.39 -0.73 33.80
N PRO A 145 27.58 -0.70 33.17
CA PRO A 145 27.73 -0.71 31.71
C PRO A 145 27.28 -2.04 31.07
N TRP A 146 27.37 -3.17 31.78
CA TRP A 146 26.89 -4.46 31.28
C TRP A 146 25.37 -4.50 31.17
N PHE A 147 24.66 -3.77 32.04
CA PHE A 147 23.21 -3.62 31.92
C PHE A 147 22.84 -2.90 30.61
N VAL A 148 23.59 -1.86 30.23
CA VAL A 148 23.39 -1.16 28.96
C VAL A 148 23.58 -2.11 27.78
N LEU A 149 24.63 -2.94 27.77
CA LEU A 149 24.84 -3.93 26.72
C LEU A 149 23.70 -4.95 26.61
N ILE A 150 23.16 -5.40 27.75
CA ILE A 150 22.00 -6.28 27.80
C ILE A 150 20.77 -5.59 27.17
N VAL A 151 20.50 -4.33 27.54
CA VAL A 151 19.40 -3.55 26.97
C VAL A 151 19.53 -3.44 25.45
N PHE A 152 20.73 -3.17 24.93
CA PHE A 152 20.99 -3.15 23.49
C PHE A 152 20.72 -4.50 22.83
N ALA A 153 21.21 -5.60 23.41
CA ALA A 153 20.99 -6.94 22.86
C ALA A 153 19.50 -7.32 22.82
N VAL A 154 18.79 -7.09 23.92
CA VAL A 154 17.34 -7.34 24.02
C VAL A 154 16.58 -6.43 23.04
N GLY A 155 16.95 -5.15 22.98
CA GLY A 155 16.35 -4.17 22.08
C GLY A 155 16.52 -4.51 20.61
N ILE A 156 17.69 -4.98 20.18
CA ILE A 156 17.93 -5.42 18.80
C ILE A 156 16.99 -6.57 18.41
N VAL A 157 16.73 -7.51 19.32
CA VAL A 157 15.78 -8.61 19.07
C VAL A 157 14.36 -8.05 18.87
N VAL A 158 13.92 -7.16 19.76
CA VAL A 158 12.60 -6.50 19.68
C VAL A 158 12.44 -5.74 18.35
N VAL A 159 13.43 -4.93 17.97
CA VAL A 159 13.44 -4.19 16.69
C VAL A 159 13.39 -5.16 15.51
N SER A 160 14.20 -6.22 15.54
CA SER A 160 14.26 -7.21 14.47
C SER A 160 12.92 -7.90 14.27
N ILE A 161 12.21 -8.26 15.35
CA ILE A 161 10.90 -8.89 15.25
C ILE A 161 9.85 -7.89 14.73
N ALA A 162 9.87 -6.64 15.21
CA ALA A 162 8.96 -5.59 14.73
C ALA A 162 9.09 -5.32 13.22
N LEU A 163 10.27 -5.54 12.63
CA LEU A 163 10.49 -5.39 11.18
C LEU A 163 9.74 -6.40 10.32
N TYR A 164 9.41 -7.59 10.85
CA TYR A 164 8.67 -8.62 10.12
C TYR A 164 7.18 -8.28 9.95
N GLY A 165 6.68 -7.23 10.62
CA GLY A 165 5.33 -6.69 10.41
C GLY A 165 4.23 -7.36 11.23
N PHE A 166 3.00 -6.83 11.12
CA PHE A 166 1.88 -7.15 12.01
C PHE A 166 1.58 -8.65 12.19
N ASN A 167 1.59 -9.43 11.10
CA ASN A 167 1.28 -10.86 11.17
C ASN A 167 2.28 -11.63 12.04
N ALA A 168 3.58 -11.34 11.93
CA ALA A 168 4.60 -11.97 12.75
C ALA A 168 4.45 -11.59 14.24
N VAL A 169 4.11 -10.32 14.50
CA VAL A 169 3.85 -9.82 15.86
C VAL A 169 2.63 -10.51 16.47
N SER A 170 1.51 -10.53 15.75
CA SER A 170 0.25 -11.16 16.19
C SER A 170 0.40 -12.66 16.46
N GLU A 171 1.13 -13.37 15.59
CA GLU A 171 1.43 -14.79 15.74
C GLU A 171 2.28 -15.07 16.99
N PHE A 172 3.37 -14.32 17.18
CA PHE A 172 4.24 -14.46 18.36
C PHE A 172 3.46 -14.24 19.65
N SER A 173 2.71 -13.14 19.70
CA SER A 173 1.82 -12.77 20.81
C SER A 173 0.78 -13.86 21.11
N SER A 174 0.15 -14.44 20.08
CA SER A 174 -0.86 -15.49 20.25
C SER A 174 -0.30 -16.80 20.82
N ILE A 175 0.97 -17.12 20.54
CA ILE A 175 1.66 -18.26 21.15
C ILE A 175 1.95 -17.99 22.62
N CYS A 176 2.31 -16.75 22.99
CA CYS A 176 2.74 -16.46 24.36
C CYS A 176 1.56 -16.38 25.34
N ALA A 177 0.41 -15.84 24.93
CA ALA A 177 -0.68 -15.50 25.84
C ALA A 177 -1.22 -16.66 26.72
N PRO A 178 -1.50 -17.88 26.19
CA PRO A 178 -1.99 -18.98 27.02
C PRO A 178 -0.97 -19.42 28.06
N TRP A 179 0.32 -19.38 27.72
CA TRP A 179 1.40 -19.70 28.64
C TRP A 179 1.57 -18.63 29.71
N LEU A 180 1.57 -17.35 29.34
CA LEU A 180 1.65 -16.24 30.31
C LEU A 180 0.53 -16.32 31.35
N PHE A 181 -0.70 -16.63 30.92
CA PHE A 181 -1.83 -16.83 31.83
C PHE A 181 -1.55 -17.91 32.89
N VAL A 182 -1.05 -19.08 32.46
CA VAL A 182 -0.72 -20.19 33.37
C VAL A 182 0.44 -19.83 34.29
N MET A 183 1.45 -19.11 33.79
CA MET A 183 2.62 -18.77 34.60
C MET A 183 2.30 -17.74 35.68
N PHE A 184 1.55 -16.68 35.38
CA PHE A 184 1.14 -15.68 36.39
C PHE A 184 0.28 -16.32 37.49
N THR A 185 -0.71 -17.12 37.11
CA THR A 185 -1.56 -17.83 38.07
C THR A 185 -0.75 -18.82 38.92
N SER A 186 0.12 -19.61 38.29
CA SER A 186 0.98 -20.57 38.99
C SER A 186 1.95 -19.90 39.96
N GLY A 187 2.57 -18.78 39.57
CA GLY A 187 3.54 -18.08 40.42
C GLY A 187 2.92 -17.55 41.72
N ALA A 188 1.70 -17.02 41.66
CA ALA A 188 0.96 -16.63 42.86
C ALA A 188 0.65 -17.85 43.76
N MET A 189 0.22 -18.97 43.18
CA MET A 189 -0.06 -20.20 43.93
C MET A 189 1.20 -20.77 44.60
N VAL A 190 2.37 -20.62 43.96
CA VAL A 190 3.65 -21.13 44.47
C VAL A 190 4.23 -20.27 45.59
N LEU A 191 3.96 -18.96 45.61
CA LEU A 191 4.45 -18.06 46.66
C LEU A 191 3.47 -17.81 47.79
N LEU A 192 2.18 -18.10 47.60
CA LEU A 192 1.19 -17.94 48.66
C LEU A 192 1.51 -18.73 49.94
N PRO A 193 2.06 -19.98 49.89
CA PRO A 193 2.45 -20.69 51.10
C PRO A 193 3.58 -20.03 51.89
N ALA A 194 4.57 -19.40 51.23
CA ALA A 194 5.65 -18.70 51.91
C ALA A 194 5.11 -17.49 52.69
N LEU A 195 4.22 -16.72 52.06
CA LEU A 195 3.49 -15.62 52.72
C LEU A 195 2.66 -16.12 53.90
N SER A 196 1.90 -17.19 53.70
CA SER A 196 1.02 -17.75 54.73
C SER A 196 1.82 -18.28 55.93
N LEU A 197 2.98 -18.89 55.70
CA LEU A 197 3.88 -19.33 56.78
C LEU A 197 4.40 -18.15 57.60
N ASP A 198 4.82 -17.08 56.94
CA ASP A 198 5.37 -15.88 57.59
C ASP A 198 4.33 -15.15 58.46
N VAL A 199 3.10 -15.02 57.97
CA VAL A 199 2.04 -14.24 58.65
C VAL A 199 1.14 -15.09 59.56
N LEU A 200 0.71 -16.26 59.08
CA LEU A 200 -0.30 -17.09 59.76
C LEU A 200 0.29 -18.31 60.47
N GLY A 201 1.59 -18.58 60.30
CA GLY A 201 2.26 -19.77 60.85
C GLY A 201 1.82 -21.09 60.24
N LYS A 202 1.09 -21.05 59.10
CA LYS A 202 0.57 -22.23 58.38
C LYS A 202 0.69 -22.03 56.88
N THR A 203 0.82 -23.10 56.12
CA THR A 203 1.07 -23.05 54.66
C THR A 203 -0.15 -22.65 53.82
N LEU A 204 -1.37 -22.74 54.34
CA LEU A 204 -2.59 -22.39 53.62
C LEU A 204 -3.56 -21.58 54.49
N PRO A 205 -4.15 -20.49 53.97
CA PRO A 205 -5.30 -19.83 54.60
C PRO A 205 -6.47 -20.80 54.79
N ALA A 206 -7.14 -20.79 55.95
CA ALA A 206 -8.28 -21.69 56.22
C ALA A 206 -9.60 -21.18 55.61
N GLY A 207 -9.63 -19.94 55.11
CA GLY A 207 -10.81 -19.33 54.52
C GLY A 207 -10.55 -17.91 54.03
N TRP A 208 -11.62 -17.23 53.65
CA TRP A 208 -11.56 -15.88 53.09
C TRP A 208 -11.04 -14.84 54.08
N ASP A 209 -11.38 -14.94 55.36
CA ASP A 209 -10.92 -14.02 56.40
C ASP A 209 -9.40 -14.11 56.61
N ASP A 210 -8.85 -15.33 56.58
CA ASP A 210 -7.40 -15.55 56.66
C ASP A 210 -6.68 -14.95 55.44
N PHE A 211 -7.27 -15.04 54.24
CA PHE A 211 -6.72 -14.44 53.03
C PHE A 211 -6.72 -12.89 53.10
N ILE A 212 -7.80 -12.29 53.62
CA ILE A 212 -7.85 -10.84 53.85
C ILE A 212 -6.81 -10.41 54.89
N SER A 213 -6.69 -11.17 55.98
CA SER A 213 -5.69 -10.91 57.03
C SER A 213 -4.28 -10.98 56.48
N LEU A 214 -3.96 -12.04 55.71
CA LEU A 214 -2.71 -12.20 55.00
C LEU A 214 -2.41 -11.00 54.11
N GLY A 215 -3.35 -10.64 53.24
CA GLY A 215 -3.22 -9.53 52.32
C GLY A 215 -2.96 -8.21 53.06
N ASN A 216 -3.77 -7.88 54.07
CA ASN A 216 -3.64 -6.63 54.82
C ASN A 216 -2.39 -6.53 55.70
N GLN A 217 -1.70 -7.64 55.98
CA GLN A 217 -0.48 -7.62 56.80
C GLN A 217 0.79 -7.66 55.96
N SER A 218 0.77 -8.31 54.79
CA SER A 218 2.00 -8.63 54.04
C SER A 218 2.00 -8.20 52.57
N ILE A 219 0.84 -7.94 51.97
CA ILE A 219 0.72 -7.66 50.53
C ILE A 219 0.17 -6.26 50.27
N TRP A 220 -0.99 -5.91 50.81
CA TRP A 220 -1.70 -4.65 50.61
C TRP A 220 -2.04 -4.06 51.97
N THR A 221 -1.02 -3.47 52.59
CA THR A 221 -1.03 -3.11 54.02
C THR A 221 -1.88 -1.88 54.36
N GLY A 222 -2.32 -1.12 53.36
CA GLY A 222 -2.98 0.16 53.57
C GLY A 222 -2.02 1.33 53.83
N PHE A 223 -0.70 1.10 53.84
CA PHE A 223 0.33 2.11 54.07
C PHE A 223 1.34 2.13 52.93
N ASP A 224 1.72 3.33 52.49
CA ASP A 224 2.71 3.53 51.45
C ASP A 224 4.14 3.26 51.96
N SER A 225 5.15 3.41 51.08
CA SER A 225 6.55 3.24 51.45
C SER A 225 7.07 4.22 52.51
N ASN A 226 6.34 5.30 52.80
CA ASN A 226 6.68 6.30 53.82
C ASN A 226 5.93 6.06 55.15
N GLY A 227 5.06 5.05 55.21
CA GLY A 227 4.22 4.75 56.37
C GLY A 227 2.96 5.60 56.47
N GLU A 228 2.62 6.35 55.42
CA GLU A 228 1.40 7.15 55.34
C GLU A 228 0.23 6.32 54.80
N PRO A 229 -1.03 6.67 55.11
CA PRO A 229 -2.19 5.99 54.53
C PRO A 229 -2.14 6.01 53.00
N GLY A 230 -2.20 4.82 52.38
CA GLY A 230 -2.11 4.66 50.94
C GLY A 230 -3.42 4.92 50.19
N ILE A 231 -3.43 4.56 48.91
CA ILE A 231 -4.58 4.78 48.03
C ILE A 231 -5.79 3.91 48.41
N GLY A 232 -7.01 4.44 48.23
CA GLY A 232 -8.26 3.76 48.57
C GLY A 232 -8.95 3.12 47.36
N LEU A 233 -10.16 2.58 47.61
CA LEU A 233 -10.99 1.95 46.59
C LEU A 233 -11.22 2.83 45.35
N VAL A 234 -11.50 4.13 45.55
CA VAL A 234 -11.83 5.05 44.46
C VAL A 234 -10.63 5.23 43.53
N GLU A 235 -9.44 5.43 44.09
CA GLU A 235 -8.20 5.59 43.33
C GLU A 235 -7.86 4.31 42.55
N VAL A 236 -8.05 3.12 43.13
CA VAL A 236 -7.84 1.83 42.45
C VAL A 236 -8.81 1.65 41.28
N ILE A 237 -10.09 2.00 41.44
CA ILE A 237 -11.08 1.99 40.34
C ILE A 237 -10.62 2.92 39.21
N GLY A 238 -10.26 4.16 39.57
CA GLY A 238 -9.78 5.17 38.64
C GLY A 238 -8.58 4.67 37.86
N PHE A 239 -7.59 4.10 38.56
CA PHE A 239 -6.39 3.55 37.96
C PHE A 239 -6.70 2.48 36.92
N ALA A 240 -7.45 1.44 37.30
CA ALA A 240 -7.73 0.32 36.41
C ALA A 240 -8.52 0.75 35.18
N TRP A 241 -9.38 1.75 35.33
CA TRP A 241 -10.10 2.35 34.20
C TRP A 241 -9.18 3.22 33.32
N ALA A 242 -8.28 3.99 33.95
CA ALA A 242 -7.39 4.96 33.31
C ALA A 242 -6.23 4.33 32.54
N ALA A 243 -5.74 3.17 32.98
CA ALA A 243 -4.51 2.52 32.49
C ALA A 243 -4.46 2.41 30.96
N ASN A 244 -5.60 2.16 30.32
CA ASN A 244 -5.73 2.01 28.86
C ASN A 244 -6.56 3.11 28.20
N THR A 245 -6.70 4.28 28.83
CA THR A 245 -7.50 5.40 28.27
C THR A 245 -7.08 5.82 26.88
N ILE A 246 -5.80 5.69 26.54
CA ILE A 246 -5.28 5.97 25.21
C ILE A 246 -5.97 5.07 24.16
N THR A 247 -6.21 3.79 24.47
CA THR A 247 -6.74 2.82 23.49
C THR A 247 -8.26 2.86 23.39
N HIS A 248 -8.98 3.04 24.51
CA HIS A 248 -10.44 3.15 24.49
C HIS A 248 -10.95 4.59 24.31
N PHE A 249 -10.79 5.49 25.29
CA PHE A 249 -11.23 6.90 25.17
C PHE A 249 -10.45 7.68 24.11
N GLY A 250 -9.18 7.38 23.89
CA GLY A 250 -8.33 7.94 22.83
C GLY A 250 -8.51 7.25 21.47
N LEU A 251 -9.30 6.17 21.41
CA LEU A 251 -9.74 5.47 20.20
C LEU A 251 -8.65 4.84 19.32
N ILE A 252 -7.42 4.66 19.83
CA ILE A 252 -6.34 4.02 19.06
C ILE A 252 -6.77 2.64 18.53
N ASP A 253 -7.48 1.88 19.34
CA ASP A 253 -7.91 0.53 18.99
C ASP A 253 -8.99 0.47 17.91
N MET A 254 -9.45 1.62 17.39
CA MET A 254 -10.18 1.63 16.12
C MET A 254 -9.38 0.95 15.00
N ALA A 255 -8.05 1.06 15.02
CA ALA A 255 -7.19 0.42 14.04
C ALA A 255 -7.28 -1.12 14.07
N LEU A 256 -7.58 -1.71 15.23
CA LEU A 256 -7.79 -3.15 15.41
C LEU A 256 -9.27 -3.51 15.21
N LEU A 257 -10.17 -2.85 15.93
CA LEU A 257 -11.60 -3.16 15.94
C LEU A 257 -12.31 -2.84 14.62
N ARG A 258 -11.70 -2.09 13.68
CA ARG A 258 -12.22 -1.91 12.32
C ARG A 258 -12.38 -3.22 11.57
N PHE A 259 -11.63 -4.27 11.93
CA PHE A 259 -11.75 -5.62 11.36
C PHE A 259 -12.83 -6.48 12.03
N ALA A 260 -13.52 -5.97 13.07
CA ALA A 260 -14.46 -6.77 13.86
C ALA A 260 -15.83 -6.93 13.19
N LYS A 261 -16.36 -8.15 13.06
CA LYS A 261 -17.68 -8.36 12.42
C LYS A 261 -18.84 -7.67 13.15
N LYS A 262 -18.77 -7.51 14.48
CA LYS A 262 -19.85 -6.98 15.31
C LYS A 262 -19.32 -6.02 16.38
N LYS A 263 -20.13 -5.03 16.77
CA LYS A 263 -19.83 -4.08 17.86
C LYS A 263 -19.59 -4.79 19.21
N SER A 264 -20.30 -5.90 19.45
CA SER A 264 -20.14 -6.70 20.66
C SER A 264 -18.76 -7.35 20.79
N TYR A 265 -17.94 -7.38 19.74
CA TYR A 265 -16.57 -7.91 19.82
C TYR A 265 -15.65 -7.02 20.68
N GLY A 266 -16.08 -5.80 21.04
CA GLY A 266 -15.46 -5.02 22.10
C GLY A 266 -15.39 -5.78 23.44
N LEU A 267 -16.31 -6.72 23.71
CA LEU A 267 -16.24 -7.57 24.90
C LEU A 267 -15.02 -8.51 24.90
N ALA A 268 -14.38 -8.75 23.75
CA ALA A 268 -13.18 -9.57 23.69
C ALA A 268 -12.01 -8.93 24.44
N THR A 269 -12.02 -7.61 24.68
CA THR A 269 -11.01 -6.94 25.53
C THR A 269 -11.01 -7.45 26.97
N SER A 270 -12.11 -8.08 27.44
CA SER A 270 -12.16 -8.74 28.75
C SER A 270 -11.08 -9.81 28.91
N THR A 271 -10.64 -10.45 27.82
CA THR A 271 -9.55 -11.43 27.88
C THR A 271 -8.21 -10.80 28.25
N GLY A 272 -7.99 -9.53 27.92
CA GLY A 272 -6.83 -8.76 28.38
C GLY A 272 -7.06 -8.15 29.76
N MET A 273 -8.20 -7.49 29.98
CA MET A 273 -8.44 -6.73 31.21
C MET A 273 -8.70 -7.62 32.43
N MET A 274 -9.51 -8.67 32.29
CA MET A 274 -9.85 -9.54 33.41
C MET A 274 -8.71 -10.52 33.73
N PHE A 275 -7.88 -10.90 32.75
CA PHE A 275 -6.76 -11.79 33.01
C PHE A 275 -5.46 -11.04 33.29
N GLY A 276 -5.07 -10.09 32.45
CA GLY A 276 -3.89 -9.26 32.67
C GLY A 276 -4.07 -8.33 33.86
N HIS A 277 -4.98 -7.37 33.74
CA HIS A 277 -5.07 -6.30 34.73
C HIS A 277 -5.72 -6.73 36.05
N TYR A 278 -6.63 -7.69 36.05
CA TYR A 278 -7.24 -8.18 37.29
C TYR A 278 -6.44 -9.35 37.87
N VAL A 279 -6.39 -10.50 37.18
CA VAL A 279 -5.72 -11.69 37.72
C VAL A 279 -4.20 -11.50 37.82
N ALA A 280 -3.52 -11.00 36.77
CA ALA A 280 -2.06 -10.95 36.77
C ALA A 280 -1.50 -9.82 37.64
N TRP A 281 -2.19 -8.68 37.82
CA TRP A 281 -1.74 -7.66 38.80
C TRP A 281 -1.88 -8.15 40.24
N ILE A 282 -2.99 -8.82 40.58
CA ILE A 282 -3.17 -9.47 41.90
C ILE A 282 -2.10 -10.53 42.11
N ALA A 283 -1.87 -11.39 41.10
CA ALA A 283 -0.85 -12.42 41.15
C ALA A 283 0.56 -11.84 41.32
N ALA A 284 0.88 -10.76 40.60
CA ALA A 284 2.16 -10.06 40.71
C ALA A 284 2.37 -9.43 42.09
N GLY A 285 1.32 -8.87 42.71
CA GLY A 285 1.37 -8.39 44.09
C GLY A 285 1.70 -9.52 45.08
N ILE A 286 1.00 -10.65 44.98
CA ILE A 286 1.27 -11.86 45.78
C ILE A 286 2.69 -12.37 45.55
N MET A 287 3.13 -12.46 44.30
CA MET A 287 4.48 -12.92 43.97
C MET A 287 5.55 -11.97 44.52
N GLY A 288 5.35 -10.66 44.39
CA GLY A 288 6.29 -9.65 44.88
C GLY A 288 6.44 -9.72 46.40
N ALA A 289 5.32 -9.80 47.13
CA ALA A 289 5.34 -9.91 48.58
C ALA A 289 5.96 -11.25 49.05
N GLY A 290 5.66 -12.36 48.37
CA GLY A 290 6.25 -13.66 48.71
C GLY A 290 7.76 -13.73 48.41
N ALA A 291 8.21 -13.12 47.31
CA ALA A 291 9.63 -12.99 47.01
C ALA A 291 10.34 -12.09 48.05
N ALA A 292 9.69 -11.01 48.49
CA ALA A 292 10.20 -10.11 49.52
C ALA A 292 10.42 -10.82 50.86
N VAL A 293 9.45 -11.65 51.28
CA VAL A 293 9.56 -12.52 52.47
C VAL A 293 10.74 -13.48 52.34
N ILE A 294 10.88 -14.17 51.20
CA ILE A 294 11.96 -15.14 50.97
C ILE A 294 13.34 -14.46 50.99
N LEU A 295 13.43 -13.24 50.45
CA LEU A 295 14.67 -12.48 50.35
C LEU A 295 15.01 -11.68 51.61
N GLY A 296 14.07 -11.54 52.55
CA GLY A 296 14.20 -10.65 53.70
C GLY A 296 14.37 -9.18 53.29
N LYS A 297 13.73 -8.76 52.19
CA LYS A 297 13.81 -7.41 51.63
C LYS A 297 12.45 -6.76 51.55
N SER A 298 12.41 -5.44 51.38
CA SER A 298 11.18 -4.75 51.02
C SER A 298 10.85 -4.98 49.54
N ILE A 299 9.56 -5.06 49.20
CA ILE A 299 9.09 -5.25 47.82
C ILE A 299 9.57 -4.14 46.86
N VAL A 300 9.82 -2.92 47.38
CA VAL A 300 10.34 -1.80 46.57
C VAL A 300 11.82 -1.95 46.21
N GLU A 301 12.54 -2.87 46.85
CA GLU A 301 13.93 -3.21 46.52
C GLU A 301 14.03 -4.34 45.49
N LEU A 302 12.90 -4.96 45.13
CA LEU A 302 12.85 -6.03 44.15
C LEU A 302 12.51 -5.47 42.78
N ASP A 303 13.21 -5.94 41.77
CA ASP A 303 12.78 -5.71 40.40
C ASP A 303 12.01 -6.91 39.82
N PRO A 304 11.36 -6.78 38.65
CA PRO A 304 10.56 -7.85 38.06
C PRO A 304 11.30 -9.18 37.86
N GLY A 305 12.62 -9.13 37.64
CA GLY A 305 13.44 -10.33 37.44
C GLY A 305 13.58 -11.13 38.73
N ASP A 306 13.80 -10.45 39.85
CA ASP A 306 13.89 -11.07 41.17
C ASP A 306 12.56 -11.76 41.51
N VAL A 307 11.45 -11.01 41.40
CA VAL A 307 10.10 -11.52 41.72
C VAL A 307 9.76 -12.77 40.91
N ALA A 308 10.00 -12.73 39.59
CA ALA A 308 9.66 -13.83 38.72
C ALA A 308 10.51 -15.09 39.00
N TYR A 309 11.80 -14.93 39.30
CA TYR A 309 12.67 -16.07 39.63
C TYR A 309 12.22 -16.78 40.91
N TYR A 310 11.97 -16.03 41.99
CA TYR A 310 11.51 -16.64 43.23
C TYR A 310 10.07 -17.18 43.12
N ALA A 311 9.26 -16.69 42.19
CA ALA A 311 7.95 -17.26 41.93
C ALA A 311 8.00 -18.54 41.10
N LEU A 312 8.86 -18.60 40.09
CA LEU A 312 8.73 -19.56 38.98
C LEU A 312 10.03 -20.28 38.59
N GLY A 313 11.13 -20.04 39.31
CA GLY A 313 12.45 -20.56 39.00
C GLY A 313 12.94 -20.06 37.64
N TRP A 314 13.56 -20.94 36.85
CA TRP A 314 14.04 -20.61 35.50
C TRP A 314 12.94 -20.17 34.53
N SER A 315 11.70 -20.66 34.72
CA SER A 315 10.55 -20.17 33.95
C SER A 315 10.22 -18.70 34.25
N GLY A 316 10.64 -18.21 35.42
CA GLY A 316 10.59 -16.81 35.84
C GLY A 316 11.35 -15.86 34.90
N PHE A 317 12.54 -16.25 34.43
CA PHE A 317 13.25 -15.41 33.47
C PHE A 317 12.58 -15.41 32.11
N VAL A 318 12.10 -16.58 31.67
CA VAL A 318 11.38 -16.69 30.41
C VAL A 318 10.14 -15.80 30.42
N ILE A 319 9.39 -15.75 31.53
CA ILE A 319 8.14 -14.98 31.59
C ILE A 319 8.40 -13.49 31.46
N VAL A 320 9.39 -12.95 32.18
CA VAL A 320 9.71 -11.51 32.12
C VAL A 320 10.19 -11.11 30.72
N ILE A 321 11.04 -11.93 30.08
CA ILE A 321 11.54 -11.67 28.73
C ILE A 321 10.38 -11.73 27.72
N VAL A 322 9.62 -12.81 27.71
CA VAL A 322 8.55 -13.03 26.73
C VAL A 322 7.44 -12.00 26.89
N ALA A 323 7.00 -11.75 28.14
CA ALA A 323 5.94 -10.78 28.43
C ALA A 323 6.37 -9.33 28.11
N GLY A 324 7.66 -9.03 28.24
CA GLY A 324 8.19 -7.73 27.82
C GLY A 324 8.26 -7.61 26.30
N TRP A 325 8.62 -8.68 25.61
CA TRP A 325 8.68 -8.70 24.14
C TRP A 325 7.30 -8.54 23.50
N THR A 326 6.26 -9.23 23.98
CA THR A 326 4.91 -9.14 23.41
C THR A 326 4.39 -7.69 23.38
N THR A 327 4.68 -6.92 24.42
CA THR A 327 4.28 -5.50 24.51
C THR A 327 5.27 -4.55 23.86
N ALA A 328 6.58 -4.81 23.96
CA ALA A 328 7.59 -3.97 23.33
C ALA A 328 7.46 -3.99 21.80
N ILE A 329 7.28 -5.17 21.20
CA ILE A 329 7.21 -5.37 19.76
C ILE A 329 5.94 -4.73 19.18
N THR A 330 4.79 -4.93 19.82
CA THR A 330 3.50 -4.38 19.37
C THR A 330 3.51 -2.85 19.40
N ASN A 331 4.01 -2.25 20.49
CA ASN A 331 4.10 -0.79 20.59
C ASN A 331 5.16 -0.21 19.64
N LEU A 332 6.31 -0.86 19.49
CA LEU A 332 7.32 -0.41 18.51
C LEU A 332 6.79 -0.45 17.08
N TYR A 333 6.01 -1.49 16.74
CA TYR A 333 5.34 -1.58 15.45
C TYR A 333 4.36 -0.42 15.23
N ARG A 334 3.54 -0.09 16.24
CA ARG A 334 2.62 1.07 16.21
C ARG A 334 3.38 2.41 16.06
N ALA A 335 4.51 2.55 16.75
CA ALA A 335 5.36 3.73 16.63
C ALA A 335 5.96 3.86 15.21
N GLY A 336 6.40 2.75 14.62
CA GLY A 336 6.92 2.70 13.24
C GLY A 336 5.88 3.09 12.19
N LEU A 337 4.63 2.66 12.35
CA LEU A 337 3.51 3.06 11.50
C LEU A 337 3.17 4.55 11.66
N ALA A 338 3.08 5.04 12.89
CA ALA A 338 2.84 6.46 13.14
C ALA A 338 3.95 7.34 12.53
N ALA A 339 5.21 6.88 12.62
CA ALA A 339 6.35 7.55 11.99
C ALA A 339 6.29 7.50 10.45
N GLN A 340 5.87 6.38 9.86
CA GLN A 340 5.67 6.29 8.41
C GLN A 340 4.58 7.25 7.91
N ALA A 341 3.48 7.39 8.66
CA ALA A 341 2.42 8.34 8.33
C ALA A 341 2.88 9.81 8.38
N ILE A 342 3.94 10.12 9.14
CA ILE A 342 4.59 11.45 9.14
C ILE A 342 5.60 11.56 7.99
N PHE A 343 6.45 10.54 7.83
CA PHE A 343 7.53 10.48 6.85
C PHE A 343 7.16 9.60 5.66
N TYR A 344 6.11 9.98 4.91
CA TYR A 344 5.54 9.20 3.81
C TYR A 344 6.54 8.84 2.69
N ASN A 345 7.60 9.62 2.52
CA ASN A 345 8.70 9.34 1.58
C ASN A 345 9.64 8.20 1.98
N HIS A 346 9.43 7.60 3.17
CA HIS A 346 10.29 6.56 3.72
C HIS A 346 9.51 5.27 3.91
N SER A 347 10.15 4.13 3.60
CA SER A 347 9.51 2.83 3.82
C SER A 347 9.31 2.54 5.31
N ARG A 348 8.26 1.78 5.64
CA ARG A 348 7.97 1.30 7.01
C ARG A 348 9.19 0.69 7.70
N LYS A 349 9.98 -0.10 6.95
CA LYS A 349 11.19 -0.76 7.50
C LYS A 349 12.19 0.30 7.98
N LYS A 350 12.44 1.34 7.18
CA LYS A 350 13.39 2.40 7.53
C LYS A 350 12.90 3.23 8.72
N THR A 351 11.62 3.59 8.76
CA THR A 351 11.04 4.34 9.91
C THR A 351 11.07 3.50 11.19
N THR A 352 10.73 2.21 11.12
CA THR A 352 10.77 1.29 12.28
C THR A 352 12.18 1.10 12.82
N ILE A 353 13.22 1.02 11.97
CA ILE A 353 14.62 0.95 12.41
C ILE A 353 15.00 2.23 13.17
N VAL A 354 14.71 3.40 12.61
CA VAL A 354 15.08 4.69 13.23
C VAL A 354 14.39 4.86 14.58
N VAL A 355 13.07 4.64 14.62
CA VAL A 355 12.30 4.70 15.87
C VAL A 355 12.84 3.67 16.87
N GLY A 356 13.10 2.44 16.41
CA GLY A 356 13.67 1.37 17.23
C GLY A 356 15.02 1.72 17.86
N LEU A 357 15.93 2.31 17.12
CA LEU A 357 17.22 2.76 17.65
C LEU A 357 17.03 3.82 18.75
N VAL A 358 16.13 4.78 18.54
CA VAL A 358 15.78 5.77 19.57
C VAL A 358 15.16 5.11 20.80
N THR A 359 14.23 4.16 20.59
CA THR A 359 13.62 3.36 21.66
C THR A 359 14.66 2.61 22.49
N ILE A 360 15.67 2.00 21.87
CA ILE A 360 16.76 1.30 22.59
C ILE A 360 17.56 2.26 23.46
N VAL A 361 17.88 3.46 22.95
CA VAL A 361 18.59 4.48 23.73
C VAL A 361 17.76 4.91 24.93
N ILE A 362 16.46 5.13 24.76
CA ILE A 362 15.54 5.45 25.85
C ILE A 362 15.49 4.29 26.88
N ALA A 363 15.46 3.04 26.41
CA ALA A 363 15.41 1.85 27.28
C ALA A 363 16.65 1.68 28.18
N CYS A 364 17.76 2.34 27.86
CA CYS A 364 18.96 2.30 28.69
C CYS A 364 18.79 3.04 30.01
N PHE A 365 17.75 3.87 30.15
CA PHE A 365 17.48 4.66 31.34
C PHE A 365 16.39 4.00 32.21
N PRO A 366 16.74 3.44 33.39
CA PRO A 366 15.78 2.70 34.20
C PRO A 366 14.56 3.51 34.68
N PHE A 367 14.63 4.84 34.73
CA PHE A 367 13.47 5.67 35.10
C PHE A 367 12.25 5.44 34.18
N VAL A 368 12.48 5.02 32.93
CA VAL A 368 11.42 4.85 31.93
C VAL A 368 10.42 3.78 32.33
N PHE A 369 10.87 2.71 33.00
CA PHE A 369 9.96 1.71 33.56
C PHE A 369 9.46 2.08 34.96
N SER A 370 10.31 2.69 35.82
CA SER A 370 9.90 3.04 37.19
C SER A 370 8.84 4.16 37.23
N GLN A 371 8.79 4.99 36.19
CA GLN A 371 7.80 6.05 36.00
C GLN A 371 6.76 5.72 34.93
N ILE A 372 6.60 4.43 34.57
CA ILE A 372 5.69 4.03 33.49
C ILE A 372 4.25 4.46 33.77
N LEU A 373 3.84 4.47 35.03
CA LEU A 373 2.48 4.81 35.42
C LEU A 373 2.13 6.28 35.13
N PRO A 374 2.85 7.28 35.70
CA PRO A 374 2.64 8.68 35.31
C PRO A 374 2.71 8.90 33.80
N LEU A 375 3.68 8.27 33.13
CA LEU A 375 3.86 8.39 31.68
C LEU A 375 2.62 7.91 30.90
N LEU A 376 2.03 6.77 31.27
CA LEU A 376 0.81 6.24 30.65
C LEU A 376 -0.39 7.15 30.87
N THR A 377 -0.57 7.67 32.08
CA THR A 377 -1.71 8.56 32.38
C THR A 377 -1.58 9.92 31.71
N TYR A 378 -0.37 10.50 31.63
CA TYR A 378 -0.12 11.72 30.86
C TYR A 378 -0.34 11.50 29.35
N ALA A 379 0.10 10.36 28.83
CA ALA A 379 -0.20 9.96 27.46
C ALA A 379 -1.73 9.82 27.23
N GLY A 380 -2.46 9.30 28.21
CA GLY A 380 -3.93 9.31 28.24
C GLY A 380 -4.50 10.71 28.09
N LEU A 381 -4.12 11.65 28.96
CA LEU A 381 -4.58 13.04 28.92
C LEU A 381 -4.24 13.74 27.60
N LEU A 382 -3.13 13.39 26.95
CA LEU A 382 -2.74 13.96 25.66
C LEU A 382 -3.66 13.51 24.51
N VAL A 383 -4.13 12.26 24.53
CA VAL A 383 -4.84 11.62 23.41
C VAL A 383 -6.36 11.59 23.60
N VAL A 384 -6.86 11.54 24.83
CA VAL A 384 -8.30 11.52 25.15
C VAL A 384 -9.08 12.68 24.51
N PRO A 385 -8.58 13.94 24.44
CA PRO A 385 -9.27 15.01 23.72
C PRO A 385 -9.49 14.71 22.23
N VAL A 386 -8.59 13.97 21.58
CA VAL A 386 -8.75 13.54 20.18
C VAL A 386 -9.93 12.58 20.05
N GLY A 387 -10.03 11.60 20.95
CA GLY A 387 -11.15 10.69 20.97
C GLY A 387 -12.49 11.36 21.34
N ALA A 388 -12.47 12.41 22.16
CA ALA A 388 -13.64 13.27 22.41
C ALA A 388 -14.16 13.94 21.14
N ILE A 389 -13.26 14.50 20.31
CA ILE A 389 -13.61 15.12 19.03
C ILE A 389 -14.28 14.10 18.10
N VAL A 390 -13.66 12.92 17.97
CA VAL A 390 -14.18 11.80 17.16
C VAL A 390 -15.54 11.31 17.68
N PHE A 391 -15.69 11.18 18.99
CA PHE A 391 -16.95 10.77 19.62
C PHE A 391 -18.06 11.80 19.40
N ALA A 392 -17.75 13.10 19.51
CA ALA A 392 -18.70 14.16 19.26
C ALA A 392 -19.21 14.12 17.81
N GLU A 393 -18.31 14.01 16.82
CA GLU A 393 -18.66 13.81 15.42
C GLU A 393 -19.52 12.56 15.23
N HIS A 394 -19.10 11.40 15.75
CA HIS A 394 -19.75 10.15 15.42
C HIS A 394 -21.09 9.93 16.14
N GLN A 395 -21.16 10.23 17.43
CA GLN A 395 -22.27 9.87 18.31
C GLN A 395 -23.18 11.05 18.67
N ILE A 396 -22.62 12.26 18.81
CA ILE A 396 -23.38 13.42 19.29
C ILE A 396 -24.02 14.17 18.12
N PHE A 397 -23.26 14.48 17.07
CA PHE A 397 -23.73 15.31 15.96
C PHE A 397 -25.03 14.78 15.33
N PRO A 398 -25.16 13.47 15.00
CA PRO A 398 -26.41 12.94 14.46
C PRO A 398 -27.62 13.11 15.39
N ARG A 399 -27.42 13.10 16.72
CA ARG A 399 -28.50 13.20 17.71
C ARG A 399 -28.97 14.63 17.94
N ILE A 400 -28.08 15.61 17.75
CA ILE A 400 -28.38 17.04 17.90
C ILE A 400 -28.66 17.74 16.56
N GLY A 401 -28.73 16.97 15.46
CA GLY A 401 -29.04 17.47 14.12
C GLY A 401 -27.87 18.12 13.36
N TYR A 402 -26.64 18.01 13.88
CA TYR A 402 -25.44 18.49 13.18
C TYR A 402 -24.99 17.49 12.12
N THR A 403 -24.23 17.98 11.16
CA THR A 403 -23.76 17.20 10.01
C THR A 403 -22.37 16.64 10.29
N ARG A 404 -22.25 15.32 10.13
CA ARG A 404 -20.97 14.61 10.21
C ARG A 404 -20.09 14.93 9.02
N TYR A 405 -18.77 14.90 9.20
CA TYR A 405 -17.80 15.14 8.12
C TYR A 405 -17.94 16.52 7.45
N TRP A 406 -18.57 17.48 8.12
CA TRP A 406 -18.82 18.83 7.60
C TRP A 406 -17.54 19.50 7.12
N LEU A 407 -16.39 19.24 7.77
CA LEU A 407 -15.09 19.76 7.35
C LEU A 407 -14.71 19.25 5.94
N SER A 408 -14.82 17.94 5.70
CA SER A 408 -14.55 17.32 4.41
C SER A 408 -15.51 17.82 3.33
N TYR A 409 -16.78 18.02 3.67
CA TYR A 409 -17.78 18.56 2.74
C TYR A 409 -17.48 20.01 2.34
N ARG A 410 -16.81 20.76 3.21
CA ARG A 410 -16.30 22.10 2.92
C ARG A 410 -14.91 22.12 2.27
N GLN A 411 -14.29 20.95 2.05
CA GLN A 411 -12.94 20.80 1.49
C GLN A 411 -11.86 21.60 2.26
N LEU A 412 -11.99 21.68 3.58
CA LEU A 412 -11.02 22.39 4.41
C LEU A 412 -9.88 21.47 4.85
N ALA A 413 -8.65 21.82 4.52
CA ALA A 413 -7.45 21.08 4.94
C ALA A 413 -7.08 21.29 6.43
N PHE A 414 -7.65 22.32 7.07
CA PHE A 414 -7.33 22.70 8.46
C PHE A 414 -8.61 22.92 9.28
N SER A 415 -8.72 22.25 10.43
CA SER A 415 -9.84 22.39 11.36
C SER A 415 -9.46 23.19 12.62
N THR A 416 -9.72 24.49 12.60
CA THR A 416 -9.59 25.34 13.80
C THR A 416 -10.38 24.80 14.99
N PRO A 417 -11.65 24.34 14.84
CA PRO A 417 -12.39 23.76 15.96
C PRO A 417 -11.68 22.55 16.58
N ALA A 418 -11.18 21.62 15.78
CA ALA A 418 -10.52 20.42 16.31
C ALA A 418 -9.22 20.76 17.05
N VAL A 419 -8.35 21.59 16.45
CA VAL A 419 -7.07 21.99 17.05
C VAL A 419 -7.28 22.82 18.33
N ALA A 420 -8.22 23.78 18.29
CA ALA A 420 -8.51 24.62 19.45
C ALA A 420 -9.14 23.81 20.59
N SER A 421 -10.08 22.90 20.30
CA SER A 421 -10.66 22.04 21.32
C SER A 421 -9.65 21.10 21.94
N TRP A 422 -8.72 20.54 21.15
CA TRP A 422 -7.63 19.74 21.68
C TRP A 422 -6.75 20.58 22.62
N GLY A 423 -6.27 21.75 22.18
CA GLY A 423 -5.43 22.61 23.00
C GLY A 423 -6.11 23.09 24.28
N LEU A 424 -7.37 23.51 24.21
CA LEU A 424 -8.17 23.90 25.38
C LEU A 424 -8.43 22.72 26.30
N GLY A 425 -8.67 21.53 25.75
CA GLY A 425 -8.80 20.28 26.50
C GLY A 425 -7.54 19.96 27.30
N LEU A 426 -6.36 20.12 26.69
CA LEU A 426 -5.08 19.95 27.39
C LEU A 426 -4.89 20.97 28.51
N VAL A 427 -5.11 22.26 28.23
CA VAL A 427 -5.00 23.32 29.25
C VAL A 427 -5.94 23.04 30.42
N PHE A 428 -7.16 22.58 30.13
CA PHE A 428 -8.13 22.22 31.15
C PHE A 428 -7.67 21.00 31.95
N GLY A 429 -7.30 19.88 31.31
CA GLY A 429 -6.89 18.65 31.98
C GLY A 429 -5.61 18.79 32.80
N PHE A 430 -4.57 19.40 32.23
CA PHE A 430 -3.32 19.70 32.94
C PHE A 430 -3.51 20.80 33.98
N GLY A 431 -4.42 21.75 33.76
CA GLY A 431 -4.79 22.76 34.76
C GLY A 431 -5.45 22.15 35.98
N LEU A 432 -6.40 21.23 35.80
CA LEU A 432 -7.01 20.47 36.90
C LEU A 432 -5.97 19.64 37.66
N ASN A 433 -5.00 19.05 36.96
CA ASN A 433 -3.89 18.35 37.59
C ASN A 433 -3.02 19.29 38.43
N ALA A 434 -2.61 20.44 37.87
CA ALA A 434 -1.75 21.40 38.54
C ALA A 434 -2.41 22.04 39.77
N LEU A 435 -3.74 22.12 39.78
CA LEU A 435 -4.54 22.63 40.88
C LEU A 435 -4.97 21.53 41.88
N ASP A 436 -4.58 20.28 41.65
CA ASP A 436 -4.91 19.11 42.48
C ASP A 436 -6.41 19.00 42.82
N VAL A 437 -7.28 19.28 41.83
CA VAL A 437 -8.73 19.36 42.03
C VAL A 437 -9.35 17.99 42.29
N MET A 438 -8.76 16.95 41.69
CA MET A 438 -9.25 15.58 41.77
C MET A 438 -8.11 14.61 41.49
N SER A 439 -8.31 13.34 41.88
CA SER A 439 -7.35 12.28 41.61
C SER A 439 -6.94 12.24 40.13
N PHE A 440 -5.63 12.16 39.93
CA PHE A 440 -4.98 12.12 38.63
C PHE A 440 -5.57 11.06 37.69
N PHE A 441 -6.01 9.93 38.23
CA PHE A 441 -6.58 8.83 37.45
C PHE A 441 -7.96 9.13 36.84
N TYR A 442 -8.67 10.15 37.32
CA TYR A 442 -10.00 10.48 36.80
C TYR A 442 -10.02 11.71 35.89
N LEU A 443 -8.90 12.44 35.77
CA LEU A 443 -8.81 13.68 34.99
C LEU A 443 -9.22 13.54 33.53
N PHE A 444 -9.08 12.35 32.95
CA PHE A 444 -9.48 12.10 31.57
C PHE A 444 -10.99 12.29 31.36
N VAL A 445 -11.84 12.00 32.35
CA VAL A 445 -13.30 12.12 32.24
C VAL A 445 -13.77 13.56 32.06
N PRO A 446 -13.48 14.51 32.98
CA PRO A 446 -13.89 15.89 32.79
C PRO A 446 -13.17 16.53 31.60
N THR A 447 -11.92 16.15 31.31
CA THR A 447 -11.21 16.60 30.10
C THR A 447 -11.92 16.17 28.82
N TRP A 448 -12.37 14.92 28.75
CA TRP A 448 -13.12 14.39 27.61
C TRP A 448 -14.47 15.09 27.44
N VAL A 449 -15.23 15.25 28.53
CA VAL A 449 -16.52 15.96 28.51
C VAL A 449 -16.34 17.43 28.13
N PHE A 450 -15.36 18.13 28.70
CA PHE A 450 -15.05 19.52 28.37
C PHE A 450 -14.68 19.66 26.90
N THR A 451 -13.82 18.79 26.38
CA THR A 451 -13.42 18.80 24.97
C THR A 451 -14.62 18.58 24.04
N ILE A 452 -15.52 17.65 24.37
CA ILE A 452 -16.77 17.42 23.63
C ILE A 452 -17.61 18.69 23.57
N LEU A 453 -17.81 19.37 24.71
CA LEU A 453 -18.62 20.57 24.78
C LEU A 453 -18.00 21.70 23.95
N VAL A 454 -16.71 21.96 24.12
CA VAL A 454 -15.99 23.01 23.38
C VAL A 454 -15.99 22.70 21.89
N TYR A 455 -15.71 21.47 21.49
CA TYR A 455 -15.70 21.08 20.08
C TYR A 455 -17.07 21.20 19.44
N THR A 456 -18.12 20.75 20.12
CA THR A 456 -19.50 20.87 19.63
C THR A 456 -19.89 22.34 19.42
N LEU A 457 -19.54 23.23 20.35
CA LEU A 457 -19.81 24.67 20.24
C LEU A 457 -19.00 25.34 19.12
N LEU A 458 -17.71 25.00 18.97
CA LEU A 458 -16.86 25.57 17.92
C LEU A 458 -17.26 25.03 16.54
N ALA A 459 -17.45 23.72 16.38
CA ALA A 459 -17.89 23.11 15.13
C ALA A 459 -19.24 23.69 14.66
N ALA A 460 -20.16 23.94 15.59
CA ALA A 460 -21.44 24.61 15.29
C ALA A 460 -21.27 25.97 14.59
N ARG A 461 -20.30 26.78 15.06
CA ARG A 461 -20.01 28.12 14.51
C ARG A 461 -19.30 28.05 13.15
N TYR A 462 -18.57 26.97 12.91
CA TYR A 462 -17.73 26.82 11.71
C TYR A 462 -18.39 26.05 10.57
N GLY A 463 -19.56 25.41 10.79
CA GLY A 463 -20.31 24.80 9.69
C GLY A 463 -21.07 23.53 10.03
N ALA A 464 -20.84 22.92 11.20
CA ALA A 464 -21.49 21.65 11.55
C ALA A 464 -23.03 21.73 11.64
N LYS A 465 -23.60 22.93 11.84
CA LYS A 465 -25.06 23.16 11.80
C LYS A 465 -25.67 23.14 10.39
N GLN A 466 -24.84 23.36 9.36
CA GLN A 466 -25.29 23.42 7.97
C GLN A 466 -25.52 22.00 7.43
N LYS A 467 -26.38 21.86 6.43
CA LYS A 467 -26.62 20.61 5.71
C LYS A 467 -25.88 20.61 4.38
N TYR A 468 -25.34 19.46 4.00
CA TYR A 468 -24.56 19.29 2.77
C TYR A 468 -25.12 18.12 1.94
N PRO A 469 -26.39 18.19 1.48
CA PRO A 469 -27.09 17.04 0.89
C PRO A 469 -26.38 16.46 -0.35
N GLU A 470 -25.82 17.31 -1.20
CA GLU A 470 -25.06 16.88 -2.38
C GLU A 470 -23.77 16.14 -2.02
N ALA A 471 -23.01 16.68 -1.05
CA ALA A 471 -21.76 16.05 -0.59
C ALA A 471 -22.03 14.74 0.16
N GLU A 472 -23.10 14.69 0.97
CA GLU A 472 -23.56 13.47 1.64
C GLU A 472 -23.97 12.38 0.64
N LEU A 473 -24.68 12.75 -0.42
CA LEU A 473 -25.07 11.83 -1.48
C LEU A 473 -23.83 11.32 -2.24
N LYS A 474 -22.91 12.21 -2.62
CA LYS A 474 -21.66 11.85 -3.30
C LYS A 474 -20.81 10.88 -2.45
N GLU A 475 -20.70 11.15 -1.16
CA GLU A 475 -20.00 10.28 -0.21
C GLU A 475 -20.69 8.92 -0.08
N LYS A 476 -22.02 8.88 -0.03
CA LYS A 476 -22.79 7.62 0.03
C LYS A 476 -22.55 6.77 -1.22
N LEU A 477 -22.64 7.38 -2.40
CA LEU A 477 -22.34 6.72 -3.67
C LEU A 477 -20.90 6.20 -3.72
N ARG A 478 -19.93 7.01 -3.28
CA ARG A 478 -18.52 6.59 -3.19
C ARG A 478 -18.35 5.35 -2.31
N ASN A 479 -18.97 5.33 -1.13
CA ASN A 479 -18.88 4.18 -0.23
C ASN A 479 -19.57 2.92 -0.79
N GLU A 480 -20.67 3.08 -1.54
CA GLU A 480 -21.31 1.96 -2.24
C GLU A 480 -20.40 1.41 -3.35
N ASN A 481 -19.69 2.28 -4.07
CA ASN A 481 -18.73 1.87 -5.10
C ASN A 481 -17.51 1.17 -4.50
N ILE A 482 -16.92 1.69 -3.41
CA ILE A 482 -15.84 1.02 -2.67
C ILE A 482 -16.27 -0.41 -2.26
N LYS A 483 -17.50 -0.57 -1.78
CA LYS A 483 -18.02 -1.88 -1.38
C LYS A 483 -18.12 -2.84 -2.57
N LYS A 484 -18.61 -2.37 -3.72
CA LYS A 484 -18.67 -3.17 -4.95
C LYS A 484 -17.27 -3.54 -5.46
N PHE A 485 -16.33 -2.59 -5.44
CA PHE A 485 -14.92 -2.83 -5.75
C PHE A 485 -14.33 -3.94 -4.88
N GLN A 486 -14.52 -3.85 -3.57
CA GLN A 486 -14.01 -4.83 -2.62
C GLN A 486 -14.70 -6.20 -2.75
N GLU A 487 -16.00 -6.24 -3.04
CA GLU A 487 -16.72 -7.49 -3.31
C GLU A 487 -16.24 -8.14 -4.62
N GLN A 488 -15.83 -7.36 -5.64
CA GLN A 488 -15.18 -7.88 -6.84
C GLN A 488 -13.77 -8.40 -6.54
N LYS A 489 -12.92 -7.63 -5.85
CA LYS A 489 -11.56 -8.03 -5.46
C LYS A 489 -11.58 -9.30 -4.60
N GLY A 490 -12.50 -9.37 -3.65
CA GLY A 490 -12.64 -10.50 -2.72
C GLY A 490 -13.09 -11.81 -3.35
N LYS A 491 -13.70 -11.80 -4.55
CA LYS A 491 -14.01 -13.04 -5.30
C LYS A 491 -12.74 -13.76 -5.81
N PHE A 492 -11.62 -13.05 -5.91
CA PHE A 492 -10.35 -13.57 -6.42
C PHE A 492 -9.31 -13.79 -5.31
N GLU A 493 -9.61 -13.46 -4.05
CA GLU A 493 -8.72 -13.72 -2.91
C GLU A 493 -8.83 -15.19 -2.46
N VAL A 494 -7.69 -15.89 -2.39
CA VAL A 494 -7.62 -17.28 -1.97
C VAL A 494 -7.90 -17.35 -0.45
N PRO A 495 -8.86 -18.16 0.01
CA PRO A 495 -9.09 -18.32 1.44
C PRO A 495 -7.86 -18.96 2.11
N HIS A 496 -7.40 -18.37 3.22
CA HIS A 496 -6.35 -18.97 4.04
C HIS A 496 -6.78 -20.37 4.51
N SER A 497 -6.06 -21.40 4.05
CA SER A 497 -6.28 -22.78 4.49
C SER A 497 -5.72 -22.96 5.91
N THR A 498 -6.48 -23.63 6.76
CA THR A 498 -6.03 -23.96 8.13
C THR A 498 -5.46 -25.38 8.14
N ASP A 499 -4.32 -25.58 8.81
CA ASP A 499 -3.75 -26.92 8.96
C ASP A 499 -4.48 -27.71 10.05
N ASN A 500 -5.38 -28.59 9.61
CA ASN A 500 -6.12 -29.51 10.47
C ASN A 500 -5.53 -30.93 10.47
N SER A 501 -4.25 -31.10 10.07
CA SER A 501 -3.60 -32.41 10.11
C SER A 501 -3.53 -32.99 11.53
N THR A 502 -3.60 -34.32 11.62
CA THR A 502 -3.54 -35.07 12.89
C THR A 502 -2.28 -34.72 13.68
N PHE A 503 -1.13 -34.57 13.03
CA PHE A 503 0.11 -34.17 13.68
C PHE A 503 0.05 -32.75 14.27
N SER A 504 -0.51 -31.78 13.55
CA SER A 504 -0.68 -30.42 14.07
C SER A 504 -1.70 -30.37 15.22
N SER A 505 -2.68 -31.26 15.24
CA SER A 505 -3.56 -31.48 16.39
C SER A 505 -2.81 -32.10 17.57
N VAL A 506 -1.95 -33.09 17.36
CA VAL A 506 -1.10 -33.68 18.41
C VAL A 506 -0.19 -32.62 19.03
N LEU A 507 0.52 -31.81 18.23
CA LEU A 507 1.36 -30.72 18.73
C LEU A 507 0.60 -29.74 19.63
N ARG A 508 -0.61 -29.34 19.21
CA ARG A 508 -1.48 -28.45 20.00
C ARG A 508 -1.92 -29.10 21.33
N VAL A 509 -2.32 -30.37 21.29
CA VAL A 509 -2.69 -31.13 22.50
C VAL A 509 -1.50 -31.26 23.44
N THR A 510 -0.30 -31.58 22.94
CA THR A 510 0.91 -31.65 23.76
C THR A 510 1.21 -30.32 24.45
N GLY A 511 1.05 -29.19 23.74
CA GLY A 511 1.21 -27.86 24.33
C GLY A 511 0.21 -27.60 25.47
N ILE A 512 -1.06 -27.93 25.27
CA ILE A 512 -2.10 -27.80 26.31
C ILE A 512 -1.78 -28.69 27.52
N VAL A 513 -1.33 -29.93 27.30
CA VAL A 513 -0.94 -30.86 28.38
C VAL A 513 0.24 -30.30 29.18
N ALA A 514 1.25 -29.70 28.53
CA ALA A 514 2.37 -29.07 29.23
C ALA A 514 1.92 -27.92 30.14
N LEU A 515 0.97 -27.10 29.67
CA LEU A 515 0.37 -26.04 30.48
C LEU A 515 -0.43 -26.60 31.66
N LEU A 516 -1.25 -27.64 31.45
CA LEU A 516 -2.02 -28.28 32.50
C LEU A 516 -1.12 -28.91 33.58
N ILE A 517 -0.04 -29.58 33.20
CA ILE A 517 0.94 -30.14 34.14
C ILE A 517 1.53 -29.02 35.01
N THR A 518 1.91 -27.89 34.40
CA THR A 518 2.45 -26.74 35.14
C THR A 518 1.46 -26.24 36.20
N LEU A 519 0.19 -26.07 35.81
CA LEU A 519 -0.86 -25.65 36.74
C LEU A 519 -1.12 -26.69 37.85
N VAL A 520 -1.13 -27.98 37.53
CA VAL A 520 -1.30 -29.06 38.51
C VAL A 520 -0.15 -29.06 39.52
N LEU A 521 1.09 -28.86 39.07
CA LEU A 521 2.25 -28.77 39.97
C LEU A 521 2.13 -27.55 40.89
N ALA A 522 1.67 -26.40 40.39
CA ALA A 522 1.42 -25.22 41.22
C ALA A 522 0.30 -25.49 42.26
N CYS A 523 -0.76 -26.20 41.88
CA CYS A 523 -1.79 -26.66 42.81
C CYS A 523 -1.22 -27.60 43.88
N ILE A 524 -0.29 -28.49 43.53
CA ILE A 524 0.39 -29.37 44.50
C ILE A 524 1.24 -28.55 45.47
N VAL A 525 1.95 -27.52 45.01
CA VAL A 525 2.68 -26.61 45.91
C VAL A 525 1.72 -25.92 46.87
N LEU A 526 0.60 -25.40 46.38
CA LEU A 526 -0.36 -24.68 47.21
C LEU A 526 -1.08 -25.59 48.20
N PHE A 527 -1.74 -26.65 47.73
CA PHE A 527 -2.63 -27.49 48.54
C PHE A 527 -1.95 -28.73 49.14
N GLY A 528 -0.83 -29.16 48.56
CA GLY A 528 -0.10 -30.37 48.95
C GLY A 528 1.06 -30.14 49.92
N SER A 529 1.24 -28.90 50.40
CA SER A 529 2.31 -28.55 51.35
C SER A 529 1.72 -28.32 52.74
N SER A 530 1.82 -29.30 53.64
CA SER A 530 1.30 -29.22 55.02
C SER A 530 2.19 -28.42 55.97
N ASP A 531 3.48 -28.30 55.65
CA ASP A 531 4.52 -27.67 56.45
C ASP A 531 5.60 -27.05 55.53
N GLU A 532 6.53 -26.32 56.13
CA GLU A 532 7.62 -25.63 55.43
C GLU A 532 8.55 -26.59 54.66
N SER A 533 8.87 -27.75 55.23
CA SER A 533 9.76 -28.72 54.57
C SER A 533 9.12 -29.28 53.30
N LEU A 534 7.84 -29.64 53.37
CA LEU A 534 7.09 -30.15 52.22
C LEU A 534 6.85 -29.05 51.18
N TYR A 535 6.65 -27.80 51.62
CA TYR A 535 6.59 -26.64 50.75
C TYR A 535 7.86 -26.46 49.91
N LEU A 536 9.03 -26.46 50.56
CA LEU A 536 10.31 -26.31 49.86
C LEU A 536 10.54 -27.46 48.86
N ALA A 537 10.21 -28.70 49.24
CA ALA A 537 10.32 -29.86 48.37
C ALA A 537 9.39 -29.78 47.14
N ASN A 538 8.11 -29.46 47.35
CA ASN A 538 7.14 -29.30 46.27
C ASN A 538 7.51 -28.14 45.34
N ARG A 539 8.03 -27.04 45.89
CA ARG A 539 8.47 -25.86 45.11
C ARG A 539 9.66 -26.19 44.21
N GLU A 540 10.64 -26.94 44.70
CA GLU A 540 11.75 -27.43 43.87
C GLU A 540 11.29 -28.32 42.72
N VAL A 541 10.34 -29.24 43.00
CA VAL A 541 9.71 -30.06 41.96
C VAL A 541 9.01 -29.17 40.93
N PHE A 542 8.24 -28.17 41.38
CA PHE A 542 7.60 -27.22 40.48
C PHE A 542 8.61 -26.48 39.61
N TYR A 543 9.68 -25.88 40.17
CA TYR A 543 10.69 -25.16 39.39
C TYR A 543 11.30 -26.02 38.29
N ARG A 544 11.66 -27.27 38.59
CA ARG A 544 12.27 -28.17 37.62
C ARG A 544 11.32 -28.53 36.49
N TYR A 545 10.10 -28.97 36.81
CA TYR A 545 9.18 -29.48 35.79
C TYR A 545 8.41 -28.37 35.07
N ALA A 546 8.13 -27.23 35.71
CA ALA A 546 7.54 -26.06 35.05
C ALA A 546 8.45 -25.52 33.96
N PHE A 547 9.78 -25.56 34.15
CA PHE A 547 10.74 -25.17 33.11
C PHE A 547 10.74 -26.14 31.93
N ILE A 548 10.73 -27.45 32.20
CA ILE A 548 10.61 -28.48 31.16
C ILE A 548 9.32 -28.30 30.36
N CYS A 549 8.19 -28.07 31.04
CA CYS A 549 6.90 -27.81 30.40
C CYS A 549 6.89 -26.51 29.59
N THR A 550 7.57 -25.46 30.06
CA THR A 550 7.74 -24.19 29.34
C THR A 550 8.51 -24.39 28.03
N VAL A 551 9.66 -25.07 28.09
CA VAL A 551 10.46 -25.38 26.88
C VAL A 551 9.64 -26.24 25.92
N LEU A 552 8.99 -27.29 26.43
CA LEU A 552 8.14 -28.16 25.61
C LEU A 552 7.02 -27.38 24.92
N TYR A 553 6.33 -26.50 25.65
CA TYR A 553 5.26 -25.65 25.13
C TYR A 553 5.72 -24.80 23.95
N PHE A 554 6.79 -24.03 24.12
CA PHE A 554 7.28 -23.15 23.05
C PHE A 554 7.80 -23.94 21.85
N VAL A 555 8.46 -25.09 22.07
CA VAL A 555 8.90 -25.96 20.97
C VAL A 555 7.69 -26.46 20.18
N VAL A 556 6.69 -27.08 20.82
CA VAL A 556 5.54 -27.63 20.07
C VAL A 556 4.67 -26.55 19.44
N ALA A 557 4.51 -25.40 20.10
CA ALA A 557 3.78 -24.26 19.56
C ALA A 557 4.49 -23.66 18.33
N TYR A 558 5.82 -23.52 18.39
CA TYR A 558 6.62 -23.08 17.26
C TYR A 558 6.56 -24.06 16.08
N TRP A 559 6.65 -25.37 16.33
CA TRP A 559 6.50 -26.39 15.29
C TRP A 559 5.10 -26.40 14.68
N ALA A 560 4.05 -26.19 15.48
CA ALA A 560 2.69 -26.07 14.98
C ALA A 560 2.54 -24.84 14.08
N LEU A 561 3.15 -23.71 14.45
CA LEU A 561 3.18 -22.49 13.65
C LEU A 561 3.97 -22.68 12.35
N LEU A 562 5.15 -23.29 12.41
CA LEU A 562 5.96 -23.59 11.23
C LEU A 562 5.22 -24.50 10.26
N ARG A 563 4.47 -25.49 10.74
CA ARG A 563 3.65 -26.37 9.89
C ARG A 563 2.48 -25.65 9.25
N GLY A 564 1.80 -24.76 9.98
CA GLY A 564 0.79 -23.88 9.40
C GLY A 564 1.37 -23.05 8.25
N LYS A 565 2.56 -22.47 8.46
CA LYS A 565 3.30 -21.75 7.40
C LYS A 565 3.75 -22.65 6.27
N GLN A 566 4.21 -23.86 6.56
CA GLN A 566 4.71 -24.80 5.56
C GLN A 566 3.58 -25.37 4.73
N LYS A 567 2.38 -25.61 5.26
CA LYS A 567 1.20 -26.00 4.47
C LYS A 567 0.76 -24.87 3.55
N ASN A 568 0.70 -23.63 4.05
CA ASN A 568 0.46 -22.45 3.22
C ASN A 568 1.58 -22.28 2.17
N LYS A 569 2.83 -22.58 2.54
CA LYS A 569 3.98 -22.55 1.63
C LYS A 569 4.03 -23.72 0.66
N ILE A 570 3.45 -24.89 0.98
CA ILE A 570 3.32 -26.08 0.12
C ILE A 570 2.16 -25.87 -0.86
N GLU A 571 1.06 -25.26 -0.42
CA GLU A 571 0.01 -24.75 -1.33
C GLU A 571 0.59 -23.67 -2.26
N MET A 572 1.49 -22.79 -1.78
CA MET A 572 2.31 -21.92 -2.64
C MET A 572 3.45 -22.65 -3.39
N LYS A 573 3.81 -23.90 -3.05
CA LYS A 573 4.93 -24.65 -3.69
C LYS A 573 4.50 -25.35 -4.97
N ASN A 574 3.21 -25.28 -5.32
CA ASN A 574 2.76 -25.53 -6.67
C ASN A 574 3.07 -24.35 -7.61
N ILE A 575 3.66 -23.26 -7.10
CA ILE A 575 4.07 -22.11 -7.89
C ILE A 575 5.53 -22.30 -8.35
N ILE A 576 5.71 -22.36 -9.66
CA ILE A 576 6.97 -22.49 -10.38
C ILE A 576 7.45 -21.06 -10.69
N ALA A 577 8.64 -20.68 -10.22
CA ALA A 577 9.23 -19.40 -10.60
C ALA A 577 9.67 -19.39 -12.06
N LEU A 578 9.44 -18.29 -12.78
CA LEU A 578 9.88 -18.13 -14.16
C LEU A 578 11.41 -17.90 -14.21
N ASN A 579 12.15 -18.91 -14.64
CA ASN A 579 13.59 -18.84 -14.91
C ASN A 579 13.99 -19.98 -15.86
N GLN A 580 15.23 -19.95 -16.37
CA GLN A 580 15.71 -20.91 -17.37
C GLN A 580 15.63 -22.36 -16.87
N ASN A 581 15.95 -22.61 -15.60
CA ASN A 581 15.95 -23.95 -15.01
C ASN A 581 14.55 -24.59 -14.95
N ASN A 582 13.51 -23.76 -14.88
CA ASN A 582 12.13 -24.22 -14.75
C ASN A 582 11.38 -24.32 -16.09
N LEU A 583 11.94 -23.85 -17.21
CA LEU A 583 11.26 -23.82 -18.52
C LEU A 583 10.73 -25.18 -18.95
N THR A 584 11.47 -26.28 -18.73
CA THR A 584 11.00 -27.63 -19.08
C THR A 584 9.73 -28.03 -18.31
N ASN A 585 9.56 -27.54 -17.08
CA ASN A 585 8.36 -27.81 -16.30
C ASN A 585 7.20 -26.90 -16.72
N ILE A 586 7.49 -25.63 -17.02
CA ILE A 586 6.51 -24.64 -17.48
C ILE A 586 5.95 -25.02 -18.86
N ALA A 587 6.81 -25.56 -19.75
CA ALA A 587 6.47 -26.01 -21.10
C ALA A 587 5.36 -27.08 -21.16
N LYS A 588 5.04 -27.73 -20.04
CA LYS A 588 3.92 -28.67 -19.92
C LYS A 588 2.54 -27.98 -19.97
N GLN A 589 2.49 -26.68 -19.67
CA GLN A 589 1.24 -25.91 -19.54
C GLN A 589 1.22 -24.64 -20.39
N ILE A 590 2.37 -23.98 -20.55
CA ILE A 590 2.50 -22.72 -21.29
C ILE A 590 3.56 -22.89 -22.38
N PRO A 591 3.31 -22.49 -23.64
CA PRO A 591 4.31 -22.48 -24.69
C PRO A 591 5.58 -21.74 -24.26
N CYS A 592 6.74 -22.38 -24.41
CA CYS A 592 8.04 -21.84 -24.04
C CYS A 592 9.00 -21.80 -25.24
N PRO A 593 10.03 -20.93 -25.22
CA PRO A 593 11.05 -20.92 -26.27
C PRO A 593 11.76 -22.27 -26.37
N THR A 594 11.90 -22.81 -27.58
CA THR A 594 12.60 -24.09 -27.84
C THR A 594 14.04 -23.90 -28.34
N TYR A 595 14.41 -22.68 -28.73
CA TYR A 595 15.78 -22.35 -29.15
C TYR A 595 16.76 -22.26 -27.96
N PRO A 596 18.05 -22.61 -28.17
CA PRO A 596 19.07 -22.57 -27.12
C PRO A 596 19.48 -21.13 -26.77
N ARG A 597 18.87 -20.57 -25.72
CA ARG A 597 19.09 -19.17 -25.30
C ARG A 597 20.55 -18.82 -24.95
N ASN A 598 21.31 -19.80 -24.47
CA ASN A 598 22.73 -19.67 -24.14
C ASN A 598 23.66 -19.60 -25.38
N GLU A 599 23.15 -19.93 -26.57
CA GLU A 599 23.90 -19.87 -27.84
C GLU A 599 23.58 -18.59 -28.65
N LEU A 600 22.78 -17.69 -28.07
CA LEU A 600 22.37 -16.45 -28.73
C LEU A 600 23.42 -15.34 -28.58
N THR A 601 23.56 -14.53 -29.63
CA THR A 601 24.39 -13.31 -29.61
C THR A 601 23.51 -12.06 -29.74
N VAL A 602 23.95 -10.97 -29.08
CA VAL A 602 23.19 -9.71 -29.03
C VAL A 602 23.41 -8.92 -30.32
N GLY A 603 22.48 -9.06 -31.26
CA GLY A 603 22.43 -8.25 -32.49
C GLY A 603 21.69 -6.93 -32.35
N MET A 604 20.76 -6.86 -31.39
CA MET A 604 19.92 -5.69 -31.14
C MET A 604 20.08 -5.16 -29.72
N VAL A 605 20.20 -3.84 -29.60
CA VAL A 605 20.05 -3.13 -28.33
C VAL A 605 18.72 -2.40 -28.36
N HIS A 606 17.98 -2.44 -27.26
CA HIS A 606 16.70 -1.72 -27.15
C HIS A 606 16.71 -0.78 -25.96
N VAL A 607 16.39 0.49 -26.18
CA VAL A 607 16.33 1.51 -25.13
C VAL A 607 14.89 1.85 -24.79
N GLY A 608 14.56 1.75 -23.50
CA GLY A 608 13.20 1.97 -23.00
C GLY A 608 12.38 0.69 -22.97
N VAL A 609 12.84 -0.32 -22.20
CA VAL A 609 12.16 -1.62 -22.08
C VAL A 609 10.81 -1.46 -21.36
N GLY A 610 9.76 -1.21 -22.13
CA GLY A 610 8.39 -1.04 -21.65
C GLY A 610 7.50 -2.26 -21.90
N GLY A 611 6.19 -2.09 -21.70
CA GLY A 611 5.19 -3.08 -22.12
C GLY A 611 5.19 -3.26 -23.64
N PHE A 612 5.07 -2.15 -24.39
CA PHE A 612 4.97 -2.20 -25.85
C PHE A 612 6.14 -2.93 -26.51
N HIS A 613 7.39 -2.63 -26.12
CA HIS A 613 8.56 -3.33 -26.63
C HIS A 613 8.49 -4.85 -26.45
N ARG A 614 8.16 -5.29 -25.22
CA ARG A 614 8.05 -6.70 -24.87
C ARG A 614 6.91 -7.40 -25.62
N ALA A 615 5.80 -6.69 -25.85
CA ALA A 615 4.70 -7.22 -26.64
C ALA A 615 4.91 -7.13 -28.17
N HIS A 616 5.88 -6.36 -28.67
CA HIS A 616 5.98 -6.06 -30.11
C HIS A 616 7.33 -6.43 -30.73
N GLN A 617 8.38 -5.63 -30.57
CA GLN A 617 9.67 -5.92 -31.23
C GLN A 617 10.33 -7.18 -30.65
N ALA A 618 10.24 -7.37 -29.33
CA ALA A 618 10.72 -8.58 -28.69
C ALA A 618 9.90 -9.81 -29.10
N TYR A 619 8.61 -9.64 -29.41
CA TYR A 619 7.77 -10.70 -29.95
C TYR A 619 8.22 -11.15 -31.34
N TYR A 620 8.38 -10.23 -32.30
CA TYR A 620 8.87 -10.57 -33.64
C TYR A 620 10.25 -11.22 -33.58
N THR A 621 11.13 -10.70 -32.72
CA THR A 621 12.45 -11.31 -32.48
C THR A 621 12.33 -12.73 -31.96
N ASN A 622 11.53 -12.96 -30.93
CA ASN A 622 11.29 -14.30 -30.40
C ASN A 622 10.74 -15.25 -31.45
N MET A 623 9.81 -14.79 -32.30
CA MET A 623 9.24 -15.61 -33.36
C MET A 623 10.27 -15.98 -34.42
N LEU A 624 11.19 -15.06 -34.75
CA LEU A 624 12.26 -15.33 -35.70
C LEU A 624 13.25 -16.35 -35.16
N LEU A 625 13.65 -16.21 -33.88
CA LEU A 625 14.51 -17.17 -33.18
C LEU A 625 13.86 -18.56 -33.12
N GLU A 626 12.57 -18.62 -32.78
CA GLU A 626 11.80 -19.86 -32.63
C GLU A 626 11.58 -20.59 -33.96
N LYS A 627 11.10 -19.90 -34.99
CA LYS A 627 10.68 -20.55 -36.25
C LYS A 627 11.83 -20.83 -37.20
N PHE A 628 12.90 -20.04 -37.13
CA PHE A 628 13.99 -20.10 -38.10
C PHE A 628 15.36 -20.40 -37.47
N ASN A 629 15.40 -20.66 -36.16
CA ASN A 629 16.63 -21.00 -35.40
C ASN A 629 17.78 -20.01 -35.65
N VAL A 630 17.42 -18.74 -35.84
CA VAL A 630 18.39 -17.64 -35.95
C VAL A 630 19.00 -17.40 -34.58
N ARG A 631 20.29 -17.01 -34.51
CA ARG A 631 21.01 -16.86 -33.24
C ARG A 631 21.57 -15.48 -32.98
N ASP A 632 21.69 -14.65 -34.02
CA ASP A 632 22.51 -13.44 -33.97
C ASP A 632 21.73 -12.14 -33.75
N TRP A 633 20.49 -12.24 -33.25
CA TRP A 633 19.57 -11.11 -33.13
C TRP A 633 18.87 -11.02 -31.77
N ALA A 634 19.43 -11.66 -30.73
CA ALA A 634 18.90 -11.48 -29.38
C ALA A 634 19.03 -10.02 -28.91
N ILE A 635 18.20 -9.67 -27.93
CA ILE A 635 18.05 -8.29 -27.46
C ILE A 635 18.80 -8.10 -26.14
N CYS A 636 19.55 -7.00 -26.06
CA CYS A 636 19.95 -6.40 -24.79
C CYS A 636 19.09 -5.17 -24.50
N GLY A 637 18.33 -5.22 -23.41
CA GLY A 637 17.52 -4.11 -22.93
C GLY A 637 18.37 -3.05 -22.20
N ILE A 638 18.03 -1.78 -22.36
CA ILE A 638 18.71 -0.65 -21.72
C ILE A 638 17.68 0.23 -21.01
N GLY A 639 17.94 0.50 -19.73
CA GLY A 639 17.23 1.48 -18.91
C GLY A 639 18.10 2.70 -18.65
N LEU A 640 17.58 3.88 -18.95
CA LEU A 640 18.29 5.16 -18.79
C LEU A 640 17.66 6.04 -17.69
N ARG A 641 16.58 5.59 -17.05
CA ARG A 641 15.88 6.33 -16.00
C ARG A 641 15.87 5.51 -14.71
N LYS A 642 15.79 6.22 -13.56
CA LYS A 642 15.65 5.56 -12.24
C LYS A 642 14.41 4.66 -12.15
N GLY A 643 13.35 5.00 -12.89
CA GLY A 643 12.13 4.19 -12.98
C GLY A 643 12.37 2.80 -13.57
N ASP A 644 13.42 2.63 -14.38
CA ASP A 644 13.73 1.36 -15.04
C ASP A 644 14.35 0.32 -14.08
N GLN A 645 14.73 0.73 -12.86
CA GLN A 645 15.39 -0.15 -11.89
C GLN A 645 14.55 -1.38 -11.55
N LYS A 646 13.25 -1.20 -11.36
CA LYS A 646 12.37 -2.30 -10.97
C LYS A 646 12.32 -3.36 -12.08
N ILE A 647 12.17 -2.95 -13.35
CA ILE A 647 12.03 -3.90 -14.46
C ILE A 647 13.34 -4.59 -14.77
N HIS A 648 14.45 -3.86 -14.66
CA HIS A 648 15.79 -4.42 -14.75
C HIS A 648 16.00 -5.53 -13.72
N ASN A 649 15.66 -5.29 -12.45
CA ASN A 649 15.86 -6.29 -11.40
C ASN A 649 15.02 -7.54 -11.64
N VAL A 650 13.72 -7.36 -11.97
CA VAL A 650 12.82 -8.48 -12.26
C VAL A 650 13.32 -9.29 -13.47
N LEU A 651 13.59 -8.64 -14.60
CA LEU A 651 14.03 -9.35 -15.79
C LEU A 651 15.40 -10.00 -15.59
N ASN A 652 16.32 -9.42 -14.83
CA ASN A 652 17.59 -10.08 -14.52
C ASN A 652 17.41 -11.32 -13.61
N GLU A 653 16.53 -11.26 -12.61
CA GLU A 653 16.19 -12.41 -11.76
C GLU A 653 15.50 -13.53 -12.56
N GLN A 654 14.73 -13.17 -13.60
CA GLN A 654 14.08 -14.10 -14.53
C GLN A 654 14.96 -14.41 -15.76
N GLU A 655 16.23 -14.02 -15.76
CA GLU A 655 17.19 -14.25 -16.86
C GLU A 655 16.68 -13.79 -18.24
N GLY A 656 15.97 -12.66 -18.29
CA GLY A 656 15.36 -12.06 -19.48
C GLY A 656 14.03 -12.69 -19.93
N LEU A 657 13.53 -13.70 -19.21
CA LEU A 657 12.24 -14.34 -19.49
C LEU A 657 11.08 -13.52 -18.93
N TYR A 658 9.97 -13.52 -19.65
CA TYR A 658 8.68 -12.98 -19.20
C TYR A 658 7.54 -13.66 -19.96
N THR A 659 6.33 -13.55 -19.45
CA THR A 659 5.12 -14.09 -20.06
C THR A 659 4.39 -13.00 -20.84
N LEU A 660 4.13 -13.25 -22.12
CA LEU A 660 3.22 -12.49 -22.96
C LEU A 660 1.81 -13.09 -22.83
N ILE A 661 0.84 -12.29 -22.38
CA ILE A 661 -0.57 -12.69 -22.21
C ILE A 661 -1.39 -12.02 -23.31
N VAL A 662 -1.79 -12.81 -24.32
CA VAL A 662 -2.66 -12.34 -25.40
C VAL A 662 -4.12 -12.49 -24.97
N LYS A 663 -4.88 -11.38 -24.94
CA LYS A 663 -6.31 -11.38 -24.59
C LYS A 663 -7.17 -11.11 -25.82
N HIS A 664 -7.90 -12.13 -26.26
CA HIS A 664 -8.72 -12.10 -27.47
C HIS A 664 -10.10 -11.47 -27.22
N PRO A 665 -10.74 -10.90 -28.26
CA PRO A 665 -12.09 -10.36 -28.14
C PRO A 665 -13.16 -11.38 -27.70
N ASP A 666 -12.98 -12.66 -28.04
CA ASP A 666 -13.90 -13.77 -27.71
C ASP A 666 -13.79 -14.25 -26.24
N GLY A 667 -12.91 -13.64 -25.44
CA GLY A 667 -12.66 -14.02 -24.05
C GLY A 667 -11.52 -15.03 -23.87
N LYS A 668 -10.94 -15.55 -24.95
CA LYS A 668 -9.78 -16.45 -24.88
C LYS A 668 -8.54 -15.68 -24.37
N ILE A 669 -7.78 -16.31 -23.48
CA ILE A 669 -6.52 -15.78 -22.95
C ILE A 669 -5.42 -16.78 -23.27
N GLU A 670 -4.37 -16.33 -23.95
CA GLU A 670 -3.25 -17.16 -24.39
C GLU A 670 -1.92 -16.63 -23.83
N PRO A 671 -1.39 -17.26 -22.77
CA PRO A 671 -0.05 -16.96 -22.28
C PRO A 671 1.02 -17.69 -23.10
N GLN A 672 2.18 -17.05 -23.28
CA GLN A 672 3.38 -17.62 -23.87
C GLN A 672 4.63 -17.05 -23.19
N ILE A 673 5.62 -17.89 -22.89
CA ILE A 673 6.91 -17.43 -22.39
C ILE A 673 7.77 -16.90 -23.55
N MET A 674 8.35 -15.74 -23.33
CA MET A 674 9.23 -15.03 -24.26
C MET A 674 10.66 -15.05 -23.73
N GLY A 675 11.65 -15.21 -24.61
CA GLY A 675 13.07 -15.33 -24.23
C GLY A 675 14.05 -14.65 -25.17
N ALA A 676 13.58 -13.74 -26.03
CA ALA A 676 14.44 -13.00 -26.96
C ALA A 676 15.35 -11.95 -26.28
N ILE A 677 14.98 -11.50 -25.08
CA ILE A 677 15.81 -10.63 -24.24
C ILE A 677 16.76 -11.53 -23.44
N ILE A 678 18.07 -11.29 -23.53
CA ILE A 678 19.09 -12.13 -22.86
C ILE A 678 20.05 -11.32 -21.96
N ASP A 679 19.98 -9.99 -22.00
CA ASP A 679 20.77 -9.08 -21.16
C ASP A 679 19.94 -7.81 -20.90
N PHE A 680 20.11 -7.17 -19.73
CA PHE A 680 19.51 -5.87 -19.42
C PHE A 680 20.54 -5.03 -18.64
N ARG A 681 20.89 -3.85 -19.15
CA ARG A 681 21.82 -2.92 -18.48
C ARG A 681 21.17 -1.60 -18.10
N LEU A 682 21.63 -1.00 -16.99
CA LEU A 682 21.23 0.32 -16.55
C LEU A 682 22.32 1.35 -16.83
N GLY A 683 21.97 2.41 -17.57
CA GLY A 683 22.85 3.56 -17.81
C GLY A 683 22.93 4.51 -16.61
N VAL A 684 21.92 4.48 -15.71
CA VAL A 684 21.86 5.36 -14.53
C VAL A 684 22.93 5.06 -13.48
N ASP A 685 23.36 3.79 -13.37
CA ASP A 685 24.39 3.37 -12.42
C ASP A 685 25.79 3.58 -13.00
N SER A 686 25.97 3.22 -14.28
CA SER A 686 27.21 3.39 -15.00
C SER A 686 26.98 3.51 -16.51
N PRO A 687 27.41 4.61 -17.15
CA PRO A 687 27.27 4.74 -18.60
C PRO A 687 28.14 3.79 -19.41
N LYS A 688 29.31 3.40 -18.88
CA LYS A 688 30.34 2.66 -19.65
C LYS A 688 29.86 1.29 -20.16
N PRO A 689 29.22 0.41 -19.37
CA PRO A 689 28.75 -0.88 -19.86
C PRO A 689 27.68 -0.77 -20.96
N VAL A 690 26.86 0.28 -20.94
CA VAL A 690 25.85 0.55 -21.97
C VAL A 690 26.52 1.01 -23.26
N ILE A 691 27.43 1.99 -23.18
CA ILE A 691 28.19 2.48 -24.34
C ILE A 691 28.99 1.34 -24.97
N GLN A 692 29.64 0.50 -24.17
CA GLN A 692 30.37 -0.68 -24.65
C GLN A 692 29.45 -1.68 -25.35
N ARG A 693 28.24 -1.90 -24.82
CA ARG A 693 27.28 -2.82 -25.43
C ARG A 693 26.81 -2.29 -26.78
N MET A 694 26.41 -1.02 -26.87
CA MET A 694 26.01 -0.36 -28.12
C MET A 694 27.15 -0.32 -29.15
N ALA A 695 28.38 -0.07 -28.70
CA ALA A 695 29.54 0.02 -29.57
C ALA A 695 30.12 -1.35 -30.00
N HIS A 696 29.62 -2.46 -29.46
CA HIS A 696 30.16 -3.78 -29.77
C HIS A 696 29.91 -4.18 -31.23
N PRO A 697 30.87 -4.85 -31.92
CA PRO A 697 30.75 -5.22 -33.33
C PRO A 697 29.44 -5.92 -33.71
N ASP A 698 28.99 -6.87 -32.89
CA ASP A 698 27.74 -7.62 -33.10
C ASP A 698 26.47 -6.77 -33.04
N THR A 699 26.49 -5.61 -32.36
CA THR A 699 25.32 -4.74 -32.29
C THR A 699 25.15 -4.00 -33.62
N LYS A 700 24.08 -4.36 -34.33
CA LYS A 700 23.74 -3.85 -35.66
C LYS A 700 22.58 -2.86 -35.63
N ILE A 701 21.71 -2.95 -34.63
CA ILE A 701 20.54 -2.07 -34.47
C ILE A 701 20.45 -1.60 -33.00
N VAL A 702 20.23 -0.29 -32.82
CA VAL A 702 19.74 0.30 -31.57
C VAL A 702 18.31 0.77 -31.81
N SER A 703 17.35 0.14 -31.14
CA SER A 703 15.92 0.44 -31.26
C SER A 703 15.39 1.22 -30.05
N LEU A 704 14.36 2.05 -30.25
CA LEU A 704 13.88 3.02 -29.24
C LEU A 704 12.38 2.89 -29.00
N THR A 705 11.97 2.80 -27.73
CA THR A 705 10.63 3.17 -27.26
C THR A 705 10.77 4.08 -26.04
N ILE A 706 11.16 5.33 -26.29
CA ILE A 706 11.54 6.31 -25.26
C ILE A 706 10.43 7.33 -24.96
N THR A 707 9.25 7.10 -25.53
CA THR A 707 8.07 7.99 -25.55
C THR A 707 8.29 9.25 -26.38
N GLU A 708 7.20 9.94 -26.72
CA GLU A 708 7.22 11.19 -27.49
C GLU A 708 8.07 12.27 -26.78
N GLY A 709 7.97 12.35 -25.46
CA GLY A 709 8.78 13.26 -24.64
C GLY A 709 10.26 12.88 -24.55
N GLY A 710 10.65 11.66 -24.99
CA GLY A 710 12.05 11.23 -25.06
C GLY A 710 12.87 11.93 -26.13
N TYR A 711 12.22 12.55 -27.12
CA TYR A 711 12.90 13.15 -28.28
C TYR A 711 13.41 14.57 -28.05
N ASN A 712 13.19 15.16 -26.86
CA ASN A 712 13.78 16.44 -26.46
C ASN A 712 13.60 17.58 -27.48
N PHE A 713 12.41 17.70 -28.06
CA PHE A 713 12.08 18.83 -28.93
C PHE A 713 11.39 19.94 -28.11
N ASN A 714 11.62 21.19 -28.51
CA ASN A 714 10.91 22.35 -27.98
C ASN A 714 9.47 22.33 -28.51
N PRO A 715 8.44 22.28 -27.66
CA PRO A 715 7.05 22.18 -28.11
C PRO A 715 6.57 23.36 -28.96
N SER A 716 7.22 24.52 -28.85
CA SER A 716 6.86 25.74 -29.59
C SER A 716 7.54 25.86 -30.94
N THR A 717 8.80 25.41 -31.07
CA THR A 717 9.55 25.55 -32.33
C THR A 717 9.70 24.24 -33.10
N GLY A 718 9.57 23.09 -32.43
CA GLY A 718 9.87 21.78 -33.00
C GLY A 718 11.36 21.47 -33.10
N ASP A 719 12.24 22.42 -32.73
CA ASP A 719 13.69 22.24 -32.75
C ASP A 719 14.18 21.45 -31.54
N PHE A 720 15.44 21.00 -31.59
CA PHE A 720 16.08 20.37 -30.43
C PHE A 720 16.20 21.33 -29.24
N ASP A 721 15.74 20.91 -28.05
CA ASP A 721 15.78 21.73 -26.84
C ASP A 721 17.14 21.68 -26.15
N PHE A 722 17.96 22.70 -26.40
CA PHE A 722 19.25 22.85 -25.73
C PHE A 722 19.13 23.37 -24.30
N GLU A 723 17.99 23.89 -23.85
CA GLU A 723 17.84 24.40 -22.48
C GLU A 723 17.66 23.29 -21.44
N ASN A 724 17.40 22.06 -21.89
CA ASN A 724 17.37 20.88 -21.02
C ASN A 724 18.69 20.70 -20.25
N GLN A 725 18.61 20.65 -18.92
CA GLN A 725 19.77 20.57 -18.03
C GLN A 725 20.61 19.30 -18.23
N ASP A 726 19.98 18.17 -18.57
CA ASP A 726 20.71 16.92 -18.81
C ASP A 726 21.45 16.97 -20.14
N ILE A 727 20.90 17.64 -21.17
CA ILE A 727 21.60 17.94 -22.43
C ILE A 727 22.80 18.84 -22.18
N GLN A 728 22.61 19.93 -21.43
CA GLN A 728 23.71 20.84 -21.08
C GLN A 728 24.83 20.14 -20.29
N HIS A 729 24.47 19.17 -19.45
CA HIS A 729 25.43 18.35 -18.73
C HIS A 729 26.29 17.50 -19.65
N GLU A 730 25.69 16.77 -20.60
CA GLU A 730 26.41 15.83 -21.48
C GLU A 730 27.14 16.53 -22.64
N LEU A 731 26.74 17.75 -23.00
CA LEU A 731 27.57 18.62 -23.85
C LEU A 731 28.89 18.99 -23.17
N LYS A 732 28.88 19.19 -21.84
CA LYS A 732 30.10 19.49 -21.05
C LYS A 732 30.87 18.23 -20.65
N ASN A 733 30.18 17.10 -20.52
CA ASN A 733 30.75 15.84 -20.03
C ASN A 733 30.38 14.66 -20.97
N PRO A 734 30.97 14.58 -22.18
CA PRO A 734 30.60 13.57 -23.19
C PRO A 734 30.78 12.12 -22.73
N ASP A 735 31.73 11.86 -21.82
CA ASP A 735 32.00 10.51 -21.28
C ASP A 735 31.05 10.08 -20.15
N SER A 736 30.14 10.97 -19.72
CA SER A 736 29.16 10.71 -18.67
C SER A 736 27.74 11.09 -19.14
N PRO A 737 27.24 10.49 -20.23
CA PRO A 737 25.94 10.83 -20.78
C PRO A 737 24.81 10.43 -19.85
N LYS A 738 23.69 11.16 -19.95
CA LYS A 738 22.47 10.89 -19.19
C LYS A 738 21.28 10.61 -20.08
N THR A 739 21.23 11.25 -21.25
CA THR A 739 20.13 11.08 -22.20
C THR A 739 20.56 10.11 -23.31
N ILE A 740 19.57 9.61 -24.05
CA ILE A 740 19.81 8.75 -25.20
C ILE A 740 20.80 9.37 -26.20
N TYR A 741 20.78 10.70 -26.37
CA TYR A 741 21.63 11.41 -27.33
C TYR A 741 23.10 11.32 -26.97
N GLY A 742 23.45 11.54 -25.70
CA GLY A 742 24.80 11.33 -25.21
C GLY A 742 25.26 9.88 -25.35
N PHE A 743 24.39 8.91 -25.03
CA PHE A 743 24.73 7.47 -25.17
C PHE A 743 24.98 7.06 -26.62
N LEU A 744 24.09 7.45 -27.55
CA LEU A 744 24.22 7.16 -28.97
C LEU A 744 25.48 7.80 -29.55
N THR A 745 25.72 9.08 -29.24
CA THR A 745 26.89 9.82 -29.76
C THR A 745 28.19 9.22 -29.25
N ALA A 746 28.28 8.88 -27.96
CA ALA A 746 29.47 8.23 -27.38
C ALA A 746 29.72 6.84 -27.99
N ALA A 747 28.66 6.04 -28.20
CA ALA A 747 28.78 4.72 -28.82
C ALA A 747 29.20 4.80 -30.30
N LEU A 748 28.59 5.70 -31.08
CA LEU A 748 28.92 5.92 -32.49
C LEU A 748 30.34 6.46 -32.67
N LYS A 749 30.76 7.42 -31.82
CA LYS A 749 32.15 7.90 -31.79
C LYS A 749 33.12 6.75 -31.58
N LYS A 750 32.86 5.90 -30.59
CA LYS A 750 33.70 4.73 -30.30
C LYS A 750 33.78 3.76 -31.47
N ARG A 751 32.68 3.53 -32.19
CA ARG A 751 32.66 2.67 -33.39
C ARG A 751 33.49 3.28 -34.51
N ARG A 752 33.26 4.56 -34.83
CA ARG A 752 34.03 5.31 -35.83
C ARG A 752 35.53 5.24 -35.55
N ASP A 753 35.92 5.60 -34.33
CA ASP A 753 37.32 5.66 -33.91
C ASP A 753 37.98 4.26 -33.87
N SER A 754 37.18 3.19 -33.80
CA SER A 754 37.63 1.79 -33.88
C SER A 754 37.50 1.17 -35.28
N GLY A 755 37.10 1.94 -36.30
CA GLY A 755 36.90 1.44 -37.67
C GLY A 755 35.74 0.47 -37.83
N LEU A 756 34.76 0.48 -36.93
CA LEU A 756 33.56 -0.35 -37.01
C LEU A 756 32.44 0.38 -37.79
N PRO A 757 31.62 -0.35 -38.58
CA PRO A 757 30.47 0.24 -39.28
C PRO A 757 29.45 0.80 -38.29
N ALA A 758 28.68 1.82 -38.66
CA ALA A 758 27.59 2.33 -37.83
C ALA A 758 26.51 1.26 -37.57
N PHE A 759 25.75 1.40 -36.48
CA PHE A 759 24.49 0.66 -36.29
C PHE A 759 23.31 1.50 -36.78
N THR A 760 22.20 0.86 -37.15
CA THR A 760 20.94 1.54 -37.44
C THR A 760 20.30 2.06 -36.15
N ILE A 761 19.70 3.25 -36.19
CA ILE A 761 18.84 3.75 -35.10
C ILE A 761 17.39 3.61 -35.55
N MET A 762 16.65 2.70 -34.94
CA MET A 762 15.29 2.35 -35.36
C MET A 762 14.29 2.80 -34.30
N SER A 763 13.62 3.92 -34.53
CA SER A 763 12.55 4.36 -33.65
C SER A 763 11.33 3.44 -33.79
N CYS A 764 10.74 3.06 -32.67
CA CYS A 764 9.48 2.33 -32.56
C CYS A 764 8.49 3.11 -31.67
N ASP A 765 8.67 4.41 -31.50
CA ASP A 765 7.70 5.29 -30.86
C ASP A 765 6.62 5.72 -31.86
N ASN A 766 5.41 6.01 -31.36
CA ASN A 766 4.26 6.43 -32.18
C ASN A 766 4.34 7.93 -32.52
N ILE A 767 5.42 8.33 -33.20
CA ILE A 767 5.65 9.66 -33.74
C ILE A 767 5.58 9.56 -35.27
N GLN A 768 4.93 10.51 -35.93
CA GLN A 768 4.97 10.57 -37.40
C GLN A 768 6.40 10.80 -37.87
N HIS A 769 6.84 10.00 -38.85
CA HIS A 769 8.21 10.07 -39.35
C HIS A 769 9.25 9.93 -38.23
N ASN A 770 9.03 8.96 -37.34
CA ASN A 770 9.82 8.74 -36.14
C ASN A 770 11.33 8.55 -36.40
N GLY A 771 11.70 7.98 -37.56
CA GLY A 771 13.08 7.88 -38.02
C GLY A 771 13.68 9.25 -38.34
N ASP A 772 12.98 10.08 -39.11
CA ASP A 772 13.40 11.43 -39.45
C ASP A 772 13.53 12.33 -38.20
N VAL A 773 12.61 12.20 -37.26
CA VAL A 773 12.69 12.89 -35.96
C VAL A 773 13.93 12.45 -35.19
N ALA A 774 14.16 11.14 -35.06
CA ALA A 774 15.36 10.61 -34.40
C ALA A 774 16.66 11.12 -35.05
N ARG A 775 16.70 11.15 -36.39
CA ARG A 775 17.82 11.70 -37.19
C ARG A 775 18.06 13.16 -36.87
N ASN A 776 17.03 14.00 -37.00
CA ASN A 776 17.15 15.45 -36.83
C ASN A 776 17.58 15.82 -35.40
N MET A 777 17.01 15.16 -34.40
CA MET A 777 17.35 15.42 -32.99
C MET A 777 18.78 14.98 -32.66
N LEU A 778 19.19 13.79 -33.10
CA LEU A 778 20.56 13.31 -32.87
C LEU A 778 21.59 14.17 -33.61
N LEU A 779 21.35 14.55 -34.86
CA LEU A 779 22.27 15.41 -35.61
C LEU A 779 22.38 16.81 -35.01
N SER A 780 21.29 17.37 -34.51
CA SER A 780 21.30 18.66 -33.81
C SER A 780 22.19 18.60 -32.56
N PHE A 781 22.02 17.56 -31.75
CA PHE A 781 22.86 17.32 -30.58
C PHE A 781 24.33 17.08 -30.96
N ALA A 782 24.59 16.14 -31.88
CA ALA A 782 25.94 15.76 -32.29
C ALA A 782 26.69 16.95 -32.89
N LYS A 783 26.05 17.78 -33.72
CA LYS A 783 26.68 18.96 -34.32
C LYS A 783 27.13 19.99 -33.28
N ARG A 784 26.37 20.12 -32.19
CA ARG A 784 26.74 20.99 -31.06
C ARG A 784 27.91 20.44 -30.25
N GLN A 785 28.09 19.12 -30.20
CA GLN A 785 29.12 18.45 -29.43
C GLN A 785 30.42 18.22 -30.22
N ASP A 786 30.34 17.70 -31.45
CA ASP A 786 31.44 17.31 -32.35
C ASP A 786 30.93 17.32 -33.82
N GLU A 787 31.23 18.39 -34.55
CA GLU A 787 30.73 18.60 -35.92
C GLU A 787 31.25 17.55 -36.91
N GLU A 788 32.49 17.07 -36.76
CA GLU A 788 33.02 16.01 -37.62
C GLU A 788 32.31 14.67 -37.37
N LEU A 789 31.98 14.36 -36.11
CA LEU A 789 31.19 13.20 -35.77
C LEU A 789 29.76 13.32 -36.32
N ALA A 790 29.14 14.50 -36.22
CA ALA A 790 27.80 14.73 -36.78
C ALA A 790 27.75 14.44 -38.29
N ASN A 791 28.74 14.93 -39.05
CA ASN A 791 28.85 14.66 -40.49
C ASN A 791 29.04 13.16 -40.80
N TRP A 792 29.79 12.45 -39.96
CA TRP A 792 29.95 11.00 -40.08
C TRP A 792 28.65 10.25 -39.77
N ILE A 793 27.96 10.64 -38.69
CA ILE A 793 26.65 10.08 -38.32
C ILE A 793 25.65 10.30 -39.46
N GLU A 794 25.61 11.51 -40.02
CA GLU A 794 24.70 11.88 -41.10
C GLU A 794 24.86 10.97 -42.34
N LYS A 795 26.10 10.59 -42.63
CA LYS A 795 26.44 9.78 -43.79
C LYS A 795 26.28 8.28 -43.56
N GLU A 796 26.63 7.78 -42.38
CA GLU A 796 26.81 6.34 -42.13
C GLU A 796 25.63 5.71 -41.35
N VAL A 797 24.86 6.50 -40.60
CA VAL A 797 23.74 6.00 -39.78
C VAL A 797 22.41 6.11 -40.52
N CYS A 798 21.69 4.99 -40.63
CA CYS A 798 20.34 4.94 -41.16
C CYS A 798 19.31 5.09 -40.02
N PHE A 799 18.20 5.77 -40.33
CA PHE A 799 17.09 6.05 -39.42
C PHE A 799 15.77 5.66 -40.09
N PRO A 800 15.46 4.38 -40.27
CA PRO A 800 14.25 3.96 -40.96
C PRO A 800 13.01 4.43 -40.18
N ASN A 801 12.06 5.05 -40.89
CA ASN A 801 10.75 5.29 -40.31
C ASN A 801 10.01 3.96 -40.10
N SER A 802 9.15 3.92 -39.10
CA SER A 802 8.32 2.75 -38.84
C SER A 802 6.93 3.09 -38.34
N MET A 803 5.95 2.29 -38.75
CA MET A 803 4.62 2.28 -38.18
C MET A 803 4.48 1.02 -37.32
N VAL A 804 4.17 1.22 -36.04
CA VAL A 804 4.03 0.17 -35.05
C VAL A 804 2.62 0.17 -34.48
N ASP A 805 2.00 -1.01 -34.37
CA ASP A 805 0.66 -1.12 -33.83
C ASP A 805 0.46 -2.43 -33.06
N ARG A 806 0.14 -2.29 -31.77
CA ARG A 806 -0.32 -3.33 -30.85
C ARG A 806 -0.76 -2.70 -29.54
N ILE A 807 -2.05 -2.76 -29.23
CA ILE A 807 -2.56 -2.29 -27.95
C ILE A 807 -1.97 -3.17 -26.83
N THR A 808 -1.25 -2.52 -25.91
CA THR A 808 -0.50 -3.16 -24.83
C THR A 808 -0.77 -2.41 -23.52
N PRO A 809 -1.80 -2.80 -22.75
CA PRO A 809 -2.10 -2.18 -21.47
C PRO A 809 -0.98 -2.32 -20.44
N VAL A 810 -1.04 -1.51 -19.39
CA VAL A 810 -0.14 -1.65 -18.24
C VAL A 810 -0.44 -2.98 -17.53
N THR A 811 0.61 -3.70 -17.13
CA THR A 811 0.50 -4.91 -16.32
C THR A 811 -0.17 -4.60 -14.99
N THR A 812 -1.27 -5.29 -14.68
CA THR A 812 -1.98 -5.17 -13.41
C THR A 812 -1.61 -6.31 -12.47
N GLN A 813 -1.85 -6.14 -11.16
CA GLN A 813 -1.71 -7.26 -10.20
C GLN A 813 -2.62 -8.44 -10.59
N SER A 814 -3.77 -8.18 -11.22
CA SER A 814 -4.67 -9.23 -11.69
C SER A 814 -4.07 -10.10 -12.80
N ASP A 815 -3.18 -9.56 -13.62
CA ASP A 815 -2.47 -10.31 -14.65
C ASP A 815 -1.41 -11.25 -14.05
N ILE A 816 -0.71 -10.78 -13.01
CA ILE A 816 0.25 -11.59 -12.23
C ILE A 816 -0.47 -12.73 -11.51
N ASP A 817 -1.53 -12.39 -10.77
CA ASP A 817 -2.38 -13.33 -10.06
C ASP A 817 -2.99 -14.40 -10.99
N TYR A 818 -3.33 -14.02 -12.23
CA TYR A 818 -3.87 -14.96 -13.22
C TYR A 818 -2.87 -16.07 -13.54
N LEU A 819 -1.60 -15.73 -13.78
CA LEU A 819 -0.56 -16.72 -14.05
C LEU A 819 -0.33 -17.65 -12.85
N GLU A 820 -0.32 -17.08 -11.65
CA GLU A 820 -0.16 -17.84 -10.41
C GLU A 820 -1.32 -18.81 -10.19
N LYS A 821 -2.57 -18.34 -10.34
CA LYS A 821 -3.78 -19.15 -10.07
C LYS A 821 -4.06 -20.18 -11.16
N THR A 822 -3.88 -19.83 -12.43
CA THR A 822 -4.26 -20.69 -13.55
C THR A 822 -3.17 -21.69 -13.89
N PHE A 823 -1.90 -21.31 -13.78
CA PHE A 823 -0.77 -22.14 -14.21
C PHE A 823 0.20 -22.50 -13.09
N GLY A 824 0.03 -21.94 -11.90
CA GLY A 824 1.05 -22.04 -10.86
C GLY A 824 2.37 -21.43 -11.32
N LEU A 825 2.34 -20.32 -12.09
CA LEU A 825 3.55 -19.65 -12.56
C LEU A 825 3.74 -18.32 -11.82
N GLN A 826 4.90 -18.14 -11.20
CA GLN A 826 5.33 -16.85 -10.67
C GLN A 826 6.17 -16.13 -11.73
N ASP A 827 5.53 -15.16 -12.37
CA ASP A 827 6.15 -14.13 -13.20
C ASP A 827 5.85 -12.78 -12.56
N GLU A 828 6.88 -12.08 -12.11
CA GLU A 828 6.76 -10.82 -11.37
C GLU A 828 6.38 -9.65 -12.28
N TRP A 829 6.53 -9.80 -13.61
CA TRP A 829 6.19 -8.75 -14.55
C TRP A 829 5.81 -9.29 -15.93
N PRO A 830 4.67 -9.98 -16.08
CA PRO A 830 4.15 -10.34 -17.39
C PRO A 830 3.78 -9.09 -18.20
N VAL A 831 3.49 -9.26 -19.48
CA VAL A 831 2.97 -8.19 -20.35
C VAL A 831 1.70 -8.66 -21.03
N THR A 832 0.70 -7.79 -21.07
CA THR A 832 -0.62 -8.10 -21.63
C THR A 832 -0.81 -7.34 -22.94
N CYS A 833 -1.40 -7.96 -23.95
CA CYS A 833 -1.66 -7.30 -25.23
C CYS A 833 -2.88 -7.88 -25.97
N GLU A 834 -3.31 -7.17 -27.00
CA GLU A 834 -4.26 -7.70 -27.99
C GLU A 834 -3.60 -8.73 -28.94
N PRO A 835 -4.40 -9.57 -29.62
CA PRO A 835 -3.88 -10.51 -30.62
C PRO A 835 -3.35 -9.81 -31.88
N PHE A 836 -3.96 -8.70 -32.30
CA PHE A 836 -3.50 -7.93 -33.44
C PHE A 836 -2.08 -7.39 -33.19
N ILE A 837 -1.23 -7.47 -34.21
CA ILE A 837 0.11 -6.90 -34.20
C ILE A 837 0.49 -6.55 -35.63
N GLN A 838 1.03 -5.34 -35.82
CA GLN A 838 1.55 -4.91 -37.11
C GLN A 838 2.83 -4.09 -36.94
N TRP A 839 3.77 -4.30 -37.86
CA TRP A 839 4.99 -3.52 -37.95
C TRP A 839 5.34 -3.30 -39.42
N VAL A 840 5.38 -2.04 -39.83
CA VAL A 840 5.83 -1.62 -41.16
C VAL A 840 7.09 -0.79 -40.98
N VAL A 841 8.16 -1.11 -41.70
CA VAL A 841 9.47 -0.48 -41.54
C VAL A 841 10.05 -0.15 -42.90
N GLU A 842 10.69 1.01 -43.02
CA GLU A 842 11.49 1.32 -44.21
C GLU A 842 12.71 0.39 -44.29
N ASP A 843 12.96 -0.20 -45.46
CA ASP A 843 14.11 -1.11 -45.63
C ASP A 843 15.44 -0.35 -45.85
N ASN A 844 15.88 0.38 -44.83
CA ASN A 844 17.10 1.18 -44.85
C ASN A 844 17.92 0.99 -43.55
N PHE A 845 19.01 0.21 -43.62
CA PHE A 845 19.81 -0.19 -42.46
C PHE A 845 21.31 -0.07 -42.70
N SER A 846 22.06 0.45 -41.72
CA SER A 846 23.51 0.67 -41.82
C SER A 846 24.33 -0.61 -41.86
N ASN A 847 23.89 -1.65 -41.15
CA ASN A 847 24.71 -2.85 -40.91
C ASN A 847 23.87 -4.14 -40.90
N GLY A 848 22.95 -4.24 -41.87
CA GLY A 848 22.00 -5.34 -42.00
C GLY A 848 20.88 -5.31 -40.96
N ARG A 849 19.94 -6.23 -41.11
CA ARG A 849 18.75 -6.37 -40.25
C ARG A 849 18.32 -7.84 -40.10
N PRO A 850 17.52 -8.17 -39.08
CA PRO A 850 16.83 -9.46 -39.03
C PRO A 850 15.86 -9.61 -40.21
N GLU A 851 15.67 -10.84 -40.69
CA GLU A 851 14.69 -11.19 -41.72
C GLU A 851 13.26 -11.23 -41.14
N PHE A 852 12.82 -10.12 -40.52
CA PHE A 852 11.53 -10.05 -39.85
C PHE A 852 10.31 -10.22 -40.78
N GLU A 853 10.49 -10.07 -42.09
CA GLU A 853 9.49 -10.41 -43.11
C GLU A 853 9.03 -11.87 -43.02
N LYS A 854 9.91 -12.78 -42.55
CA LYS A 854 9.57 -14.19 -42.33
C LYS A 854 8.57 -14.41 -41.19
N VAL A 855 8.40 -13.42 -40.32
CA VAL A 855 7.51 -13.47 -39.15
C VAL A 855 6.44 -12.38 -39.17
N GLY A 856 6.21 -11.74 -40.32
CA GLY A 856 5.07 -10.86 -40.57
C GLY A 856 5.35 -9.36 -40.49
N VAL A 857 6.60 -8.93 -40.36
CA VAL A 857 6.96 -7.49 -40.50
C VAL A 857 6.97 -7.10 -41.98
N GLN A 858 6.43 -5.93 -42.30
CA GLN A 858 6.36 -5.44 -43.67
C GLN A 858 7.51 -4.46 -43.92
N PHE A 859 8.47 -4.84 -44.76
CA PHE A 859 9.49 -3.92 -45.23
C PHE A 859 9.02 -3.20 -46.50
N VAL A 860 9.09 -1.87 -46.49
CA VAL A 860 8.58 -1.01 -47.57
C VAL A 860 9.61 0.05 -47.92
N SER A 861 9.42 0.73 -49.05
CA SER A 861 10.25 1.88 -49.44
C SER A 861 9.84 3.18 -48.74
N ASP A 862 8.55 3.33 -48.42
CA ASP A 862 7.98 4.51 -47.75
C ASP A 862 6.86 4.08 -46.80
N VAL A 863 6.99 4.46 -45.53
CA VAL A 863 6.03 4.14 -44.47
C VAL A 863 4.85 5.12 -44.41
N LYS A 864 4.96 6.31 -45.03
CA LYS A 864 3.95 7.37 -44.95
C LYS A 864 2.53 6.94 -45.30
N PRO A 865 2.27 6.13 -46.36
CA PRO A 865 0.92 5.66 -46.67
C PRO A 865 0.30 4.86 -45.52
N TYR A 866 1.10 4.04 -44.83
CA TYR A 866 0.66 3.20 -43.73
C TYR A 866 0.42 4.00 -42.45
N GLU A 867 1.25 5.01 -42.17
CA GLU A 867 1.00 5.99 -41.10
C GLU A 867 -0.32 6.72 -41.35
N LYS A 868 -0.55 7.21 -42.59
CA LYS A 868 -1.79 7.90 -42.97
C LYS A 868 -3.00 6.99 -42.78
N MET A 869 -2.93 5.73 -43.24
CA MET A 869 -3.98 4.73 -43.01
C MET A 869 -4.32 4.57 -41.54
N LYS A 870 -3.31 4.32 -40.70
CA LYS A 870 -3.50 4.09 -39.25
C LYS A 870 -4.07 5.34 -38.58
N LEU A 871 -3.60 6.53 -38.94
CA LEU A 871 -4.12 7.78 -38.37
C LEU A 871 -5.58 8.02 -38.75
N ARG A 872 -5.92 7.85 -40.03
CA ARG A 872 -7.25 8.15 -40.58
C ARG A 872 -8.31 7.12 -40.20
N LEU A 873 -7.93 5.85 -40.06
CA LEU A 873 -8.87 4.78 -39.72
C LEU A 873 -8.88 4.49 -38.22
N LEU A 874 -7.73 4.17 -37.62
CA LEU A 874 -7.65 3.79 -36.21
C LEU A 874 -7.74 5.00 -35.28
N ASN A 875 -6.84 5.98 -35.40
CA ASN A 875 -6.82 7.12 -34.47
C ASN A 875 -8.07 7.99 -34.61
N ALA A 876 -8.50 8.27 -35.83
CA ALA A 876 -9.76 8.99 -36.05
C ALA A 876 -10.97 8.18 -35.59
N GLY A 877 -10.99 6.87 -35.87
CA GLY A 877 -12.05 5.99 -35.39
C GLY A 877 -12.20 6.00 -33.86
N HIS A 878 -11.09 5.99 -33.12
CA HIS A 878 -11.11 6.17 -31.67
C HIS A 878 -11.77 7.49 -31.26
N SER A 879 -11.39 8.62 -31.85
CA SER A 879 -12.00 9.91 -31.48
C SER A 879 -13.46 10.05 -31.92
N VAL A 880 -13.85 9.42 -33.03
CA VAL A 880 -15.26 9.33 -33.45
C VAL A 880 -16.07 8.63 -32.36
N LEU A 881 -15.65 7.44 -31.92
CA LEU A 881 -16.31 6.73 -30.82
C LEU A 881 -16.22 7.47 -29.49
N GLY A 882 -15.07 8.07 -29.20
CA GLY A 882 -14.79 8.76 -27.93
C GLY A 882 -15.69 9.97 -27.72
N ILE A 883 -15.66 10.95 -28.63
CA ILE A 883 -16.43 12.20 -28.45
C ILE A 883 -17.94 11.92 -28.45
N LEU A 884 -18.42 11.10 -29.38
CA LEU A 884 -19.84 10.74 -29.44
C LEU A 884 -20.24 9.89 -28.22
N GLY A 885 -19.38 8.96 -27.81
CA GLY A 885 -19.58 8.09 -26.66
C GLY A 885 -19.63 8.85 -25.35
N ALA A 886 -18.79 9.89 -25.19
CA ALA A 886 -18.74 10.73 -24.00
C ALA A 886 -20.06 11.47 -23.80
N ILE A 887 -20.59 12.09 -24.86
CA ILE A 887 -21.89 12.78 -24.82
C ILE A 887 -23.01 11.77 -24.58
N HIS A 888 -22.93 10.57 -25.17
CA HIS A 888 -23.92 9.52 -24.95
C HIS A 888 -23.83 8.85 -23.56
N GLY A 889 -22.72 8.99 -22.84
CA GLY A 889 -22.50 8.36 -21.54
C GLY A 889 -21.99 6.92 -21.61
N HIS A 890 -21.31 6.51 -22.69
CA HIS A 890 -20.58 5.24 -22.71
C HIS A 890 -19.26 5.39 -21.92
N PRO A 891 -18.94 4.46 -21.00
CA PRO A 891 -17.74 4.58 -20.18
C PRO A 891 -16.45 4.16 -20.92
N THR A 892 -16.56 3.28 -21.92
CA THR A 892 -15.44 2.61 -22.59
C THR A 892 -15.69 2.45 -24.09
N ILE A 893 -14.62 2.33 -24.88
CA ILE A 893 -14.71 2.13 -26.34
C ILE A 893 -15.43 0.83 -26.69
N ASN A 894 -15.19 -0.26 -25.96
CA ASN A 894 -15.92 -1.52 -26.18
C ASN A 894 -17.43 -1.34 -25.92
N ALA A 895 -17.83 -0.51 -24.95
CA ALA A 895 -19.24 -0.22 -24.72
C ALA A 895 -19.88 0.59 -25.86
N CYS A 896 -19.11 1.46 -26.55
CA CYS A 896 -19.57 2.06 -27.80
C CYS A 896 -19.74 0.98 -28.89
N MET A 897 -18.85 0.00 -28.94
CA MET A 897 -18.92 -1.09 -29.93
C MET A 897 -20.03 -2.12 -29.66
N GLU A 898 -20.58 -2.17 -28.45
CA GLU A 898 -21.78 -2.94 -28.13
C GLU A 898 -23.07 -2.24 -28.64
N ASP A 899 -22.99 -0.96 -29.05
CA ASP A 899 -24.10 -0.21 -29.62
C ASP A 899 -24.04 -0.21 -31.16
N GLU A 900 -24.99 -0.89 -31.79
CA GLU A 900 -25.07 -1.04 -33.26
C GLU A 900 -25.05 0.31 -34.00
N THR A 901 -25.63 1.37 -33.41
CA THR A 901 -25.60 2.70 -34.04
C THR A 901 -24.18 3.26 -34.13
N PHE A 902 -23.37 3.06 -33.09
CA PHE A 902 -21.99 3.52 -33.05
C PHE A 902 -21.10 2.71 -33.99
N VAL A 903 -21.29 1.40 -34.03
CA VAL A 903 -20.55 0.50 -34.96
C VAL A 903 -20.85 0.89 -36.41
N THR A 904 -22.13 1.06 -36.75
CA THR A 904 -22.55 1.39 -38.13
C THR A 904 -22.06 2.78 -38.53
N TYR A 905 -22.17 3.77 -37.64
CA TYR A 905 -21.69 5.12 -37.87
C TYR A 905 -20.16 5.16 -38.06
N LEU A 906 -19.41 4.47 -37.21
CA LEU A 906 -17.96 4.36 -37.34
C LEU A 906 -17.59 3.71 -38.67
N ARG A 907 -18.27 2.63 -39.06
CA ARG A 907 -18.02 1.96 -40.33
C ARG A 907 -18.30 2.87 -41.52
N ALA A 908 -19.41 3.59 -41.51
CA ALA A 908 -19.74 4.55 -42.55
C ALA A 908 -18.69 5.68 -42.65
N PHE A 909 -18.22 6.24 -41.53
CA PHE A 909 -17.09 7.18 -41.52
C PHE A 909 -15.83 6.58 -42.15
N MET A 910 -15.47 5.34 -41.77
CA MET A 910 -14.29 4.68 -42.32
C MET A 910 -14.41 4.43 -43.82
N ASP A 911 -15.58 4.07 -44.31
CA ASP A 911 -15.85 3.71 -45.70
C ASP A 911 -15.98 4.95 -46.61
N GLU A 912 -16.75 5.96 -46.18
CA GLU A 912 -17.14 7.09 -47.02
C GLU A 912 -16.24 8.33 -46.87
N GLU A 913 -15.55 8.48 -45.74
CA GLU A 913 -14.72 9.66 -45.48
C GLU A 913 -13.24 9.33 -45.34
N ALA A 914 -12.87 8.32 -44.57
CA ALA A 914 -11.47 8.01 -44.35
C ALA A 914 -10.84 7.28 -45.54
N THR A 915 -11.44 6.17 -45.99
CA THR A 915 -10.91 5.31 -47.07
C THR A 915 -10.60 6.10 -48.36
N PRO A 916 -11.45 7.02 -48.87
CA PRO A 916 -11.16 7.75 -50.10
C PRO A 916 -9.95 8.69 -50.03
N THR A 917 -9.53 9.09 -48.82
CA THR A 917 -8.37 9.95 -48.59
C THR A 917 -7.05 9.17 -48.53
N LEU A 918 -7.11 7.83 -48.53
CA LEU A 918 -5.92 7.00 -48.40
C LEU A 918 -5.24 6.76 -49.74
N ASP A 919 -3.91 6.74 -49.70
CA ASP A 919 -3.09 6.32 -50.83
C ASP A 919 -3.29 4.82 -51.13
N LYS A 920 -2.86 4.39 -52.32
CA LYS A 920 -2.86 2.97 -52.65
C LYS A 920 -1.81 2.24 -51.79
N LEU A 921 -2.26 1.30 -50.96
CA LEU A 921 -1.41 0.50 -50.09
C LEU A 921 -1.09 -0.84 -50.75
N GLU A 922 0.19 -1.19 -50.84
CA GLU A 922 0.60 -2.50 -51.35
C GLU A 922 0.37 -3.57 -50.27
N GLY A 923 -0.30 -4.66 -50.64
CA GLY A 923 -0.48 -5.82 -49.75
C GLY A 923 -1.46 -5.63 -48.58
N ILE A 924 -2.20 -4.52 -48.52
CA ILE A 924 -3.25 -4.30 -47.50
C ILE A 924 -4.63 -4.27 -48.15
N ASP A 925 -5.51 -5.15 -47.67
CA ASP A 925 -6.95 -5.05 -47.91
C ASP A 925 -7.56 -4.13 -46.84
N LEU A 926 -8.01 -2.95 -47.26
CA LEU A 926 -8.59 -1.96 -46.35
C LEU A 926 -9.90 -2.43 -45.71
N ASN A 927 -10.68 -3.29 -46.36
CA ASN A 927 -11.91 -3.81 -45.75
C ASN A 927 -11.58 -4.76 -44.62
N VAL A 928 -10.64 -5.68 -44.83
CA VAL A 928 -10.14 -6.57 -43.78
C VAL A 928 -9.50 -5.77 -42.64
N TYR A 929 -8.74 -4.72 -42.97
CA TYR A 929 -8.16 -3.84 -41.94
C TYR A 929 -9.25 -3.15 -41.12
N LYS A 930 -10.28 -2.56 -41.75
CA LYS A 930 -11.41 -1.93 -41.06
C LYS A 930 -12.20 -2.93 -40.22
N ASP A 931 -12.48 -4.13 -40.73
CA ASP A 931 -13.13 -5.20 -39.96
C ASP A 931 -12.32 -5.54 -38.71
N SER A 932 -11.00 -5.66 -38.85
CA SER A 932 -10.10 -5.89 -37.72
C SER A 932 -10.15 -4.74 -36.70
N LEU A 933 -10.26 -3.48 -37.13
CA LEU A 933 -10.39 -2.35 -36.20
C LEU A 933 -11.68 -2.43 -35.40
N LEU A 934 -12.80 -2.81 -36.01
CA LEU A 934 -14.07 -2.99 -35.31
C LEU A 934 -13.95 -4.11 -34.26
N GLU A 935 -13.36 -5.25 -34.60
CA GLU A 935 -13.11 -6.34 -33.65
C GLU A 935 -12.20 -5.91 -32.50
N ARG A 936 -11.15 -5.13 -32.79
CA ARG A 936 -10.19 -4.63 -31.80
C ARG A 936 -10.84 -3.64 -30.84
N PHE A 937 -11.62 -2.69 -31.34
CA PHE A 937 -12.38 -1.75 -30.50
C PHE A 937 -13.43 -2.46 -29.65
N ALA A 938 -13.98 -3.59 -30.12
CA ALA A 938 -14.96 -4.38 -29.40
C ALA A 938 -14.37 -5.29 -28.31
N ASN A 939 -13.04 -5.36 -28.16
CA ASN A 939 -12.40 -6.31 -27.25
C ASN A 939 -12.75 -6.02 -25.77
N PRO A 940 -13.53 -6.88 -25.08
CA PRO A 940 -13.99 -6.63 -23.70
C PRO A 940 -12.87 -6.73 -22.67
N ASN A 941 -11.71 -7.28 -23.06
CA ASN A 941 -10.53 -7.42 -22.23
C ASN A 941 -9.63 -6.17 -22.27
N ILE A 942 -9.90 -5.24 -23.18
CA ILE A 942 -9.17 -3.98 -23.35
C ILE A 942 -10.16 -2.84 -23.13
N LYS A 943 -10.36 -2.49 -21.86
CA LYS A 943 -11.37 -1.50 -21.43
C LYS A 943 -10.84 -0.09 -21.54
N ASP A 944 -10.64 0.32 -22.78
CA ASP A 944 -10.16 1.66 -23.07
C ASP A 944 -11.22 2.71 -22.70
N SER A 945 -10.93 3.58 -21.74
CA SER A 945 -11.91 4.54 -21.25
C SER A 945 -12.15 5.65 -22.27
N VAL A 946 -13.42 6.03 -22.43
CA VAL A 946 -13.81 7.12 -23.34
C VAL A 946 -13.13 8.43 -22.94
N SER A 947 -12.99 8.70 -21.63
CA SER A 947 -12.28 9.88 -21.12
C SER A 947 -10.81 9.92 -21.56
N ARG A 948 -10.09 8.79 -21.46
CA ARG A 948 -8.69 8.70 -21.90
C ARG A 948 -8.58 8.94 -23.41
N ILE A 949 -9.49 8.41 -24.21
CA ILE A 949 -9.51 8.66 -25.66
C ILE A 949 -9.76 10.14 -25.98
N CYS A 950 -10.72 10.77 -25.30
CA CYS A 950 -11.08 12.18 -25.45
C CYS A 950 -10.00 13.16 -24.94
N SER A 951 -9.11 12.72 -24.04
CA SER A 951 -8.03 13.58 -23.53
C SER A 951 -7.18 14.18 -24.66
N GLU A 952 -6.77 15.43 -24.52
CA GLU A 952 -5.93 16.16 -25.49
C GLU A 952 -6.49 16.08 -26.93
N SER A 953 -7.82 16.17 -27.09
CA SER A 953 -8.48 16.18 -28.39
C SER A 953 -8.02 17.33 -29.28
N SER A 954 -7.66 18.48 -28.70
CA SER A 954 -7.11 19.64 -29.43
C SER A 954 -5.78 19.34 -30.12
N ALA A 955 -4.91 18.51 -29.52
CA ALA A 955 -3.65 18.09 -30.13
C ALA A 955 -3.83 16.96 -31.16
N LYS A 956 -4.95 16.23 -31.06
CA LYS A 956 -5.25 15.00 -31.77
C LYS A 956 -6.08 15.24 -33.04
N LEU A 957 -7.29 15.78 -32.90
CA LEU A 957 -8.28 15.92 -33.99
C LEU A 957 -7.74 16.66 -35.23
N PRO A 958 -6.91 17.73 -35.12
CA PRO A 958 -6.32 18.39 -36.28
C PRO A 958 -5.53 17.44 -37.19
N LYS A 959 -4.78 16.51 -36.60
CA LYS A 959 -3.85 15.63 -37.32
C LYS A 959 -4.59 14.55 -38.11
N PHE A 960 -5.66 13.98 -37.54
CA PHE A 960 -6.26 12.78 -38.10
C PHE A 960 -7.73 12.90 -38.50
N LEU A 961 -8.60 13.64 -37.79
CA LEU A 961 -10.01 13.78 -38.18
C LEU A 961 -10.21 14.97 -39.13
N ILE A 962 -9.71 16.14 -38.73
CA ILE A 962 -9.87 17.41 -39.46
C ILE A 962 -9.14 17.35 -40.80
N ALA A 963 -7.96 16.72 -40.85
CA ALA A 963 -7.27 16.59 -42.12
C ALA A 963 -7.96 15.58 -43.08
N THR A 964 -8.76 14.62 -42.60
CA THR A 964 -9.67 13.82 -43.47
C THR A 964 -10.74 14.72 -44.08
N LEU A 965 -11.36 15.54 -43.22
CA LEU A 965 -12.38 16.50 -43.62
C LEU A 965 -11.85 17.49 -44.68
N GLN A 966 -10.64 18.02 -44.49
CA GLN A 966 -10.02 18.94 -45.44
C GLN A 966 -9.77 18.27 -46.81
N GLU A 967 -9.20 17.07 -46.83
CA GLU A 967 -8.96 16.33 -48.08
C GLU A 967 -10.28 16.01 -48.81
N ASN A 968 -11.35 15.71 -48.08
CA ASN A 968 -12.69 15.52 -48.67
C ASN A 968 -13.33 16.83 -49.15
N LEU A 969 -13.05 17.96 -48.51
CA LEU A 969 -13.47 19.27 -49.03
C LEU A 969 -12.77 19.58 -50.35
N ASP A 970 -11.47 19.32 -50.43
CA ASP A 970 -10.64 19.62 -51.61
C ASP A 970 -10.98 18.71 -52.80
N SER A 971 -11.33 17.44 -52.53
CA SER A 971 -11.70 16.45 -53.56
C SER A 971 -13.20 16.35 -53.85
N GLY A 972 -14.05 17.08 -53.11
CA GLY A 972 -15.51 16.99 -53.24
C GLY A 972 -16.14 15.75 -52.60
N GLY A 973 -15.39 14.98 -51.81
CA GLY A 973 -15.85 13.81 -51.04
C GLY A 973 -16.84 14.13 -49.90
N SER A 974 -17.26 13.11 -49.15
CA SER A 974 -18.21 13.26 -48.03
C SER A 974 -17.56 13.97 -46.84
N ILE A 975 -18.35 14.76 -46.12
CA ILE A 975 -17.91 15.53 -44.95
C ILE A 975 -18.90 15.43 -43.78
N GLN A 976 -19.91 14.57 -43.88
CA GLN A 976 -21.00 14.51 -42.92
C GLN A 976 -20.56 13.99 -41.55
N PHE A 977 -19.85 12.87 -41.50
CA PHE A 977 -19.51 12.17 -40.28
C PHE A 977 -18.49 12.97 -39.44
N ALA A 978 -17.36 13.38 -40.04
CA ALA A 978 -16.39 14.21 -39.36
C ALA A 978 -16.98 15.54 -38.88
N THR A 979 -17.89 16.15 -39.64
CA THR A 979 -18.53 17.42 -39.25
C THR A 979 -19.45 17.24 -38.04
N LEU A 980 -20.22 16.15 -37.95
CA LEU A 980 -21.01 15.85 -36.76
C LEU A 980 -20.11 15.67 -35.53
N VAL A 981 -18.97 14.98 -35.66
CA VAL A 981 -18.01 14.80 -34.55
C VAL A 981 -17.45 16.15 -34.08
N ILE A 982 -17.15 17.09 -34.98
CA ILE A 982 -16.70 18.45 -34.62
C ILE A 982 -17.84 19.24 -33.93
N ALA A 983 -19.07 19.13 -34.42
CA ALA A 983 -20.24 19.74 -33.77
C ALA A 983 -20.51 19.14 -32.38
N ALA A 984 -20.33 17.83 -32.24
CA ALA A 984 -20.39 17.12 -30.97
C ALA A 984 -19.27 17.58 -30.02
N TRP A 985 -18.04 17.79 -30.52
CA TRP A 985 -16.95 18.32 -29.73
C TRP A 985 -17.25 19.74 -29.18
N CYS A 986 -17.88 20.60 -29.98
CA CYS A 986 -18.38 21.89 -29.49
C CYS A 986 -19.40 21.70 -28.35
N TYR A 987 -20.39 20.82 -28.52
CA TYR A 987 -21.39 20.56 -27.48
C TYR A 987 -20.77 19.97 -26.20
N TYR A 988 -19.85 19.01 -26.36
CA TYR A 988 -19.04 18.42 -25.30
C TYR A 988 -18.30 19.50 -24.50
N SER A 989 -17.63 20.44 -25.17
CA SER A 989 -16.91 21.55 -24.54
C SER A 989 -17.81 22.58 -23.84
N ASP A 990 -19.01 22.86 -24.36
CA ASP A 990 -19.97 23.77 -23.71
C ASP A 990 -20.62 23.14 -22.48
N LYS A 991 -21.21 21.94 -22.64
CA LYS A 991 -22.01 21.31 -21.58
C LYS A 991 -21.16 20.68 -20.50
N GLY A 992 -20.06 20.01 -20.86
CA GLY A 992 -19.28 19.21 -19.93
C GLY A 992 -20.13 18.17 -19.19
N MET A 993 -21.18 17.65 -19.83
CA MET A 993 -22.11 16.68 -19.26
C MET A 993 -22.54 15.67 -20.32
N ASP A 994 -22.78 14.42 -19.89
CA ASP A 994 -23.37 13.38 -20.73
C ASP A 994 -24.91 13.53 -20.80
N LYS A 995 -25.56 12.67 -21.61
CA LYS A 995 -27.02 12.64 -21.76
C LYS A 995 -27.78 12.37 -20.44
N ASN A 996 -27.13 11.80 -19.43
CA ASN A 996 -27.71 11.48 -18.12
C ASN A 996 -27.47 12.61 -17.10
N GLY A 997 -26.84 13.72 -17.52
CA GLY A 997 -26.48 14.85 -16.65
C GLY A 997 -25.26 14.58 -15.76
N GLN A 998 -24.49 13.52 -16.02
CA GLN A 998 -23.23 13.28 -15.33
C GLN A 998 -22.13 14.17 -15.90
N PRO A 999 -21.27 14.77 -15.06
CA PRO A 999 -20.20 15.62 -15.55
C PRO A 999 -19.19 14.80 -16.35
N ILE A 1000 -18.76 15.35 -17.49
CA ILE A 1000 -17.65 14.81 -18.27
C ILE A 1000 -16.37 15.57 -17.90
N GLU A 1001 -15.34 14.84 -17.49
CA GLU A 1001 -14.03 15.42 -17.25
C GLU A 1001 -13.36 15.75 -18.59
N ILE A 1002 -13.00 17.02 -18.79
CA ILE A 1002 -12.33 17.52 -20.00
C ILE A 1002 -10.86 17.78 -19.67
N ILE A 1003 -10.00 16.87 -20.09
CA ILE A 1003 -8.54 16.96 -19.93
C ILE A 1003 -7.96 17.40 -21.27
N ASP A 1004 -7.64 18.68 -21.41
CA ASP A 1004 -7.10 19.24 -22.65
C ASP A 1004 -6.33 20.55 -22.36
N ALA A 1005 -5.16 20.74 -22.97
CA ALA A 1005 -4.38 21.97 -22.82
C ALA A 1005 -5.16 23.25 -23.22
N MET A 1006 -6.10 23.14 -24.17
CA MET A 1006 -6.96 24.23 -24.64
C MET A 1006 -8.35 24.22 -24.02
N ALA A 1007 -8.59 23.44 -22.95
CA ALA A 1007 -9.94 23.24 -22.38
C ALA A 1007 -10.68 24.55 -22.08
N ALA A 1008 -10.02 25.53 -21.46
CA ALA A 1008 -10.63 26.82 -21.09
C ALA A 1008 -11.02 27.65 -22.32
N GLU A 1009 -10.13 27.72 -23.32
CA GLU A 1009 -10.35 28.45 -24.58
C GLU A 1009 -11.48 27.82 -25.39
N LEU A 1010 -11.46 26.49 -25.52
CA LEU A 1010 -12.49 25.72 -26.22
C LEU A 1010 -13.85 25.82 -25.53
N GLN A 1011 -13.90 25.74 -24.20
CA GLN A 1011 -15.14 25.94 -23.45
C GLN A 1011 -15.68 27.36 -23.63
N GLN A 1012 -14.83 28.38 -23.61
CA GLN A 1012 -15.24 29.76 -23.85
C GLN A 1012 -15.81 29.92 -25.26
N ALA A 1013 -15.14 29.39 -26.28
CA ALA A 1013 -15.59 29.43 -27.67
C ALA A 1013 -16.91 28.67 -27.86
N ALA A 1014 -17.05 27.49 -27.24
CA ALA A 1014 -18.26 26.68 -27.31
C ALA A 1014 -19.48 27.36 -26.64
N ARG A 1015 -19.28 28.11 -25.54
CA ARG A 1015 -20.35 28.91 -24.91
C ARG A 1015 -20.86 30.03 -25.81
N GLN A 1016 -19.98 30.60 -26.64
CA GLN A 1016 -20.32 31.67 -27.58
C GLN A 1016 -21.16 31.19 -28.77
N THR A 1017 -21.25 29.87 -28.98
CA THR A 1017 -22.11 29.25 -30.01
C THR A 1017 -23.58 29.68 -29.93
N LYS A 1018 -24.05 30.11 -28.74
CA LYS A 1018 -25.40 30.68 -28.55
C LYS A 1018 -25.63 32.00 -29.29
N THR A 1019 -24.59 32.81 -29.45
CA THR A 1019 -24.65 34.12 -30.11
C THR A 1019 -24.04 34.10 -31.51
N ASP A 1020 -23.04 33.25 -31.71
CA ASP A 1020 -22.35 33.06 -32.98
C ASP A 1020 -22.09 31.57 -33.17
N THR A 1021 -22.91 30.89 -33.97
CA THR A 1021 -22.86 29.43 -34.13
C THR A 1021 -21.49 28.94 -34.60
N LEU A 1022 -20.68 29.78 -35.25
CA LEU A 1022 -19.36 29.42 -35.76
C LEU A 1022 -18.22 29.71 -34.75
N ALA A 1023 -18.49 30.25 -33.56
CA ALA A 1023 -17.48 30.69 -32.60
C ALA A 1023 -16.44 29.61 -32.25
N PHE A 1024 -16.87 28.34 -32.13
CA PHE A 1024 -15.99 27.22 -31.84
C PHE A 1024 -15.00 26.92 -32.98
N ILE A 1025 -15.46 26.92 -34.23
CA ILE A 1025 -14.61 26.63 -35.40
C ILE A 1025 -13.79 27.84 -35.87
N LYS A 1026 -13.91 29.00 -35.20
CA LYS A 1026 -13.05 30.18 -35.44
C LYS A 1026 -11.68 30.08 -34.76
N GLN A 1027 -11.43 29.05 -33.95
CA GLN A 1027 -10.12 28.81 -33.33
C GLN A 1027 -9.10 28.39 -34.41
N LYS A 1028 -8.44 29.38 -35.03
CA LYS A 1028 -7.54 29.19 -36.18
C LYS A 1028 -6.39 28.22 -35.92
N SER A 1029 -5.89 28.15 -34.68
CA SER A 1029 -4.83 27.21 -34.29
C SER A 1029 -5.21 25.73 -34.49
N LEU A 1030 -6.51 25.42 -34.52
CA LEU A 1030 -7.04 24.06 -34.65
C LEU A 1030 -7.69 23.81 -36.00
N PHE A 1031 -8.50 24.75 -36.46
CA PHE A 1031 -9.35 24.58 -37.64
C PHE A 1031 -8.80 25.28 -38.90
N GLY A 1032 -7.70 26.04 -38.79
CA GLY A 1032 -7.17 26.82 -39.90
C GLY A 1032 -8.23 27.74 -40.51
N ASP A 1033 -8.44 27.61 -41.82
CA ASP A 1033 -9.43 28.38 -42.58
C ASP A 1033 -10.76 27.64 -42.80
N LEU A 1034 -11.00 26.50 -42.14
CA LEU A 1034 -12.26 25.75 -42.27
C LEU A 1034 -13.50 26.59 -41.96
N GLY A 1035 -13.39 27.52 -41.00
CA GLY A 1035 -14.47 28.47 -40.66
C GLY A 1035 -14.89 29.42 -41.80
N GLN A 1036 -14.17 29.43 -42.93
CA GLN A 1036 -14.48 30.21 -44.13
C GLN A 1036 -15.07 29.34 -45.26
N ASN A 1037 -15.06 28.01 -45.14
CA ASN A 1037 -15.58 27.11 -46.16
C ASN A 1037 -17.12 27.01 -46.06
N GLU A 1038 -17.84 27.50 -47.07
CA GLU A 1038 -19.32 27.55 -47.05
C GLU A 1038 -19.97 26.17 -46.93
N ARG A 1039 -19.41 25.15 -47.59
CA ARG A 1039 -19.95 23.78 -47.57
C ARG A 1039 -19.86 23.19 -46.15
N PHE A 1040 -18.71 23.35 -45.50
CA PHE A 1040 -18.51 22.87 -44.13
C PHE A 1040 -19.32 23.68 -43.11
N THR A 1041 -19.24 25.01 -43.16
CA THR A 1041 -19.89 25.88 -42.16
C THR A 1041 -21.42 25.75 -42.18
N LYS A 1042 -22.03 25.53 -43.36
CA LYS A 1042 -23.46 25.25 -43.47
C LYS A 1042 -23.82 23.95 -42.74
N LEU A 1043 -23.13 22.86 -43.04
CA LEU A 1043 -23.41 21.54 -42.44
C LEU A 1043 -23.12 21.51 -40.93
N TYR A 1044 -22.02 22.12 -40.51
CA TYR A 1044 -21.67 22.29 -39.10
C TYR A 1044 -22.75 23.06 -38.34
N THR A 1045 -23.27 24.15 -38.92
CA THR A 1045 -24.35 24.94 -38.32
C THR A 1045 -25.62 24.12 -38.14
N GLU A 1046 -26.00 23.32 -39.14
CA GLU A 1046 -27.16 22.43 -39.07
C GLU A 1046 -27.02 21.42 -37.92
N PHE A 1047 -25.87 20.74 -37.80
CA PHE A 1047 -25.63 19.77 -36.73
C PHE A 1047 -25.57 20.43 -35.34
N VAL A 1048 -24.90 21.57 -35.19
CA VAL A 1048 -24.88 22.28 -33.91
C VAL A 1048 -26.29 22.66 -33.46
N GLN A 1049 -27.12 23.19 -34.36
CA GLN A 1049 -28.50 23.54 -34.05
C GLN A 1049 -29.33 22.31 -33.64
N GLN A 1050 -29.15 21.18 -34.32
CA GLN A 1050 -29.84 19.94 -34.01
C GLN A 1050 -29.41 19.36 -32.66
N ILE A 1051 -28.10 19.28 -32.40
CA ILE A 1051 -27.54 18.77 -31.13
C ILE A 1051 -27.99 19.65 -29.96
N TYR A 1052 -27.96 20.99 -30.10
CA TYR A 1052 -28.39 21.88 -29.02
C TYR A 1052 -29.91 21.87 -28.77
N LYS A 1053 -30.71 21.43 -29.75
CA LYS A 1053 -32.17 21.31 -29.63
C LYS A 1053 -32.59 20.00 -28.97
N ASP A 1054 -32.05 18.87 -29.41
CA ASP A 1054 -32.46 17.52 -28.98
C ASP A 1054 -31.55 16.93 -27.87
N GLY A 1055 -30.26 17.30 -27.86
CA GLY A 1055 -29.27 16.75 -26.93
C GLY A 1055 -28.91 15.27 -27.18
N SER A 1056 -29.70 14.54 -27.97
CA SER A 1056 -29.45 13.14 -28.32
C SER A 1056 -28.50 13.01 -29.51
N ILE A 1057 -27.22 12.76 -29.24
CA ILE A 1057 -26.24 12.49 -30.29
C ILE A 1057 -26.56 11.22 -31.08
N LYS A 1058 -27.15 10.22 -30.42
CA LYS A 1058 -27.51 8.93 -31.04
C LYS A 1058 -28.60 9.09 -32.11
N ASN A 1059 -29.59 9.96 -31.88
CA ASN A 1059 -30.62 10.25 -32.87
C ASN A 1059 -30.02 10.89 -34.13
N GLN A 1060 -29.04 11.77 -33.97
CA GLN A 1060 -28.34 12.40 -35.09
C GLN A 1060 -27.58 11.36 -35.91
N MET A 1061 -26.86 10.45 -35.25
CA MET A 1061 -26.18 9.34 -35.91
C MET A 1061 -27.16 8.45 -36.69
N GLN A 1062 -28.29 8.06 -36.09
CA GLN A 1062 -29.33 7.23 -36.72
C GLN A 1062 -30.03 7.88 -37.92
N THR A 1063 -29.99 9.22 -38.03
CA THR A 1063 -30.59 9.92 -39.17
C THR A 1063 -29.64 9.93 -40.38
N MET A 1064 -28.34 9.70 -40.14
CA MET A 1064 -27.29 9.73 -41.16
C MET A 1064 -26.98 8.35 -41.76
N ILE A 1065 -27.15 7.28 -40.98
CA ILE A 1065 -26.99 5.88 -41.39
C ILE A 1065 -28.34 5.28 -41.77
#